data_AF-A0A524HD89-F1
#
_entry.id   AF-A0A524HD89-F1
#
_cell.length_a   1.000
_cell.length_b   1.000
_cell.length_c   1.000
_cell.angle_alpha   90.00
_cell.angle_beta   90.00
_cell.angle_gamma   90.00
#
_symmetry.space_group_name_H-M   'P 1'
#
loop_
_entity.id
_entity.type
_entity.pdbx_description
1 polymer ?
#
loop_
_entity_poly.entity_id
_entity_poly.type
_entity_poly.pdbx_seq_one_letter_code
_entity_poly.pdbx_strand_id
1 'polypeptide(L)'
;MSNSGYDDFLFRQEIEEIDPFLSDLIRWEDERQARKLIFIPSQSYVPGAVREALGTRFQNLYAEGYPPTQLTQVNEDSLHDISWHLANYRRYADRRFYKGKEYANILECLAQRKAAKLFARDEISPEEIYVNVQALSGTPANLGVYWALMEPGDTFMGLDLVQGGHLSHGSAFNISGQRYRVVSYGVDPVTERLDYDAILEQALIHQPKIIVAGYTSYPWAPDWSKFREIADACGAYLMADISHVAGMAAAGVYPNPVGIADVITFTTHKTLMGPRGAVVMTTDEQLAQKIDLAIFPGEQGGPHVNKFAAMAVAFTLAQTDQFQALQKQIVRNAAALAEGLTSRGLGLAYGGTDTHLLLLDLKSISPPAAPPTGAMVPIWGEPAVRILDLAGMVCNKNTIPGDLETSLATGIRLGTPWLTQRGLIEKDMDTLAGLIHKLLTNLKPYFYQGLSGVLPRAKIDRDVLEEVRTDVAGIAIKAGIDFELEGFVYPHYQEIDHTGTTIPGQIKVTGFRARQFLNQITPLNVLDISIGEKAASFILNQDAVLISEVEITRVEQDSMGRDVFILSPPADQTDVLLSWLRGISDGYILFDRQDLFRKVEGPVIVELVAGEVDPFLPAAGAGAAAKDLIGKYPQRFDLTKPYYIGVNSLPPGATGPVWKEWSWSEKEAPLKKTELYEVHRKMGAKLVPFAGWEMPVRYSSIMEEHRAVR
;
A
#
# COMPACT_ATOMS: atom_id res chain seq x y z
N MET A 1 -29.86 24.51 -24.84
CA MET A 1 -29.89 25.73 -25.68
C MET A 1 -28.61 26.51 -25.41
N SER A 2 -27.60 26.41 -26.28
CA SER A 2 -26.45 27.32 -26.28
C SER A 2 -26.95 28.69 -26.73
N ASN A 3 -27.36 29.50 -25.77
CA ASN A 3 -27.90 30.81 -26.05
C ASN A 3 -26.74 31.76 -26.36
N SER A 4 -26.93 32.54 -27.43
CA SER A 4 -26.19 33.73 -27.83
C SER A 4 -24.87 33.53 -28.59
N GLY A 5 -24.79 34.16 -29.76
CA GLY A 5 -23.57 34.28 -30.58
C GLY A 5 -22.54 35.22 -29.96
N TYR A 6 -22.20 34.98 -28.70
CA TYR A 6 -21.08 35.59 -27.99
C TYR A 6 -20.08 34.50 -27.64
N ASP A 7 -18.80 34.75 -27.95
CA ASP A 7 -17.72 33.91 -27.47
C ASP A 7 -17.60 34.07 -25.94
N ASP A 8 -17.53 32.96 -25.21
CA ASP A 8 -17.24 32.95 -23.77
C ASP A 8 -15.97 32.16 -23.46
N PHE A 9 -15.47 32.29 -22.22
CA PHE A 9 -14.23 31.66 -21.76
C PHE A 9 -14.48 30.34 -21.01
N LEU A 10 -15.61 29.67 -21.21
CA LEU A 10 -15.93 28.42 -20.51
C LEU A 10 -15.35 27.21 -21.25
N PHE A 11 -14.57 26.40 -20.54
CA PHE A 11 -14.12 25.09 -21.01
C PHE A 11 -15.26 24.07 -20.87
N ARG A 12 -15.62 23.44 -21.98
CA ARG A 12 -16.74 22.48 -22.09
C ARG A 12 -16.30 21.10 -22.55
N GLN A 13 -15.01 20.95 -22.83
CA GLN A 13 -14.40 19.73 -23.29
C GLN A 13 -14.41 18.67 -22.19
N GLU A 14 -14.50 17.41 -22.59
CA GLU A 14 -14.30 16.28 -21.69
C GLU A 14 -12.81 16.07 -21.39
N ILE A 15 -12.49 15.29 -20.34
CA ILE A 15 -11.08 15.05 -19.95
C ILE A 15 -10.28 14.47 -21.11
N GLU A 16 -10.84 13.54 -21.87
CA GLU A 16 -10.19 12.91 -23.02
C GLU A 16 -9.80 13.90 -24.12
N GLU A 17 -10.57 14.97 -24.32
CA GLU A 17 -10.26 16.01 -25.30
C GLU A 17 -9.19 16.99 -24.79
N ILE A 18 -9.13 17.22 -23.47
CA ILE A 18 -8.18 18.15 -22.84
C ILE A 18 -6.81 17.47 -22.61
N ASP A 19 -6.83 16.27 -22.05
CA ASP A 19 -5.67 15.49 -21.65
C ASP A 19 -5.96 13.98 -21.82
N PRO A 20 -5.75 13.44 -23.03
CA PRO A 20 -5.95 12.01 -23.32
C PRO A 20 -5.16 11.10 -22.39
N PHE A 21 -3.94 11.49 -22.00
CA PHE A 21 -3.10 10.68 -21.12
C PHE A 21 -3.66 10.63 -19.70
N LEU A 22 -4.21 11.73 -19.18
CA LEU A 22 -4.93 11.72 -17.91
C LEU A 22 -6.19 10.85 -17.99
N SER A 23 -6.91 10.88 -19.11
CA SER A 23 -8.05 9.99 -19.34
C SER A 23 -7.61 8.51 -19.27
N ASP A 24 -6.51 8.16 -19.94
CA ASP A 24 -5.94 6.80 -19.89
C ASP A 24 -5.54 6.41 -18.47
N LEU A 25 -4.91 7.30 -17.69
CA LEU A 25 -4.54 7.03 -16.30
C LEU A 25 -5.76 6.69 -15.42
N ILE A 26 -6.88 7.38 -15.60
CA ILE A 26 -8.12 7.12 -14.87
C ILE A 26 -8.66 5.72 -15.24
N ARG A 27 -8.72 5.43 -16.54
CA ARG A 27 -9.23 4.15 -17.05
C ARG A 27 -8.35 2.96 -16.64
N TRP A 28 -7.04 3.13 -16.61
CA TRP A 28 -6.12 2.10 -16.11
C TRP A 28 -6.33 1.83 -14.61
N GLU A 29 -6.60 2.85 -13.80
CA GLU A 29 -6.90 2.66 -12.39
C GLU A 29 -8.26 1.97 -12.16
N ASP A 30 -9.28 2.29 -12.96
CA ASP A 30 -10.58 1.61 -12.94
C ASP A 30 -10.37 0.11 -13.19
N GLU A 31 -9.70 -0.27 -14.28
CA GLU A 31 -9.40 -1.69 -14.54
C GLU A 31 -8.56 -2.34 -13.44
N ARG A 32 -7.68 -1.60 -12.76
CA ARG A 32 -6.81 -2.16 -11.72
C ARG A 32 -7.65 -2.56 -10.53
N GLN A 33 -8.63 -1.73 -10.19
CA GLN A 33 -9.59 -1.98 -9.13
C GLN A 33 -10.56 -3.12 -9.45
N ALA A 34 -10.89 -3.33 -10.74
CA ALA A 34 -11.68 -4.47 -11.19
C ALA A 34 -10.88 -5.79 -11.14
N ARG A 35 -9.65 -5.78 -11.66
CA ARG A 35 -8.84 -6.99 -11.86
C ARG A 35 -8.08 -7.45 -10.61
N LYS A 36 -7.95 -6.60 -9.59
CA LYS A 36 -7.32 -6.96 -8.31
C LYS A 36 -8.34 -7.10 -7.18
N LEU A 37 -8.00 -7.94 -6.20
CA LEU A 37 -8.72 -8.10 -4.95
C LEU A 37 -8.06 -7.25 -3.86
N ILE A 38 -8.79 -6.25 -3.35
CA ILE A 38 -8.25 -5.30 -2.38
C ILE A 38 -8.60 -5.73 -0.96
N PHE A 39 -7.57 -6.08 -0.19
CA PHE A 39 -7.64 -6.47 1.22
C PHE A 39 -7.25 -5.33 2.17
N ILE A 40 -7.03 -4.11 1.69
CA ILE A 40 -6.71 -2.98 2.57
C ILE A 40 -7.98 -2.59 3.36
N PRO A 41 -8.01 -2.76 4.70
CA PRO A 41 -9.26 -2.59 5.50
C PRO A 41 -9.76 -1.15 5.57
N SER A 42 -8.93 -0.18 5.18
CA SER A 42 -9.27 1.24 5.11
C SER A 42 -9.71 1.68 3.71
N GLN A 43 -9.79 0.77 2.74
CA GLN A 43 -10.31 1.04 1.40
C GLN A 43 -11.70 0.43 1.26
N SER A 44 -12.53 1.12 0.47
CA SER A 44 -13.88 0.68 0.12
C SER A 44 -14.23 1.21 -1.27
N TYR A 45 -15.17 0.55 -1.92
CA TYR A 45 -15.68 0.92 -3.23
C TYR A 45 -16.70 2.06 -3.08
N VAL A 46 -16.43 3.23 -3.65
CA VAL A 46 -17.33 4.39 -3.48
C VAL A 46 -18.54 4.25 -4.44
N PRO A 47 -19.79 4.27 -3.94
CA PRO A 47 -20.97 4.14 -4.80
C PRO A 47 -21.04 5.21 -5.89
N GLY A 48 -21.54 4.84 -7.08
CA GLY A 48 -21.68 5.76 -8.22
C GLY A 48 -22.38 7.08 -7.89
N ALA A 49 -23.49 7.05 -7.14
CA ALA A 49 -24.21 8.27 -6.72
C ALA A 49 -23.39 9.20 -5.81
N VAL A 50 -22.45 8.65 -5.03
CA VAL A 50 -21.53 9.44 -4.19
C VAL A 50 -20.47 10.11 -5.08
N ARG A 51 -19.96 9.41 -6.09
CA ARG A 51 -19.03 9.98 -7.09
C ARG A 51 -19.71 11.08 -7.92
N GLU A 52 -20.94 10.86 -8.35
CA GLU A 52 -21.76 11.86 -9.04
C GLU A 52 -21.92 13.14 -8.21
N ALA A 53 -22.27 13.01 -6.93
CA ALA A 53 -22.41 14.14 -6.02
C ALA A 53 -21.11 14.94 -5.84
N LEU A 54 -19.95 14.27 -5.81
CA LEU A 54 -18.64 14.93 -5.77
C LEU A 54 -18.35 15.77 -7.02
N GLY A 55 -18.80 15.34 -8.20
CA GLY A 55 -18.60 16.02 -9.48
C GLY A 55 -19.50 17.24 -9.72
N THR A 56 -20.35 17.61 -8.76
CA THR A 56 -21.33 18.70 -8.92
C THR A 56 -20.71 20.11 -8.83
N ARG A 57 -21.48 21.11 -9.29
CA ARG A 57 -21.08 22.54 -9.25
C ARG A 57 -20.99 23.13 -7.83
N PHE A 58 -21.33 22.36 -6.78
CA PHE A 58 -21.09 22.77 -5.40
C PHE A 58 -19.60 23.00 -5.10
N GLN A 59 -18.68 22.35 -5.83
CA GLN A 59 -17.23 22.59 -5.73
C GLN A 59 -16.83 24.06 -6.00
N ASN A 60 -17.66 24.82 -6.73
CA ASN A 60 -17.39 26.23 -7.06
C ASN A 60 -17.69 27.18 -5.89
N LEU A 61 -18.38 26.72 -4.84
CA LEU A 61 -18.86 27.59 -3.77
C LEU A 61 -17.80 27.75 -2.67
N TYR A 62 -17.37 28.99 -2.46
CA TYR A 62 -16.64 29.38 -1.26
C TYR A 62 -17.63 29.71 -0.12
N ALA A 63 -17.69 28.90 0.95
CA ALA A 63 -18.77 28.95 1.95
C ALA A 63 -18.25 29.04 3.40
N GLU A 64 -17.25 29.87 3.68
CA GLU A 64 -16.70 30.02 5.04
C GLU A 64 -17.75 30.37 6.10
N GLY A 65 -17.60 29.77 7.28
CA GLY A 65 -18.56 29.82 8.38
C GLY A 65 -19.53 28.64 8.39
N TYR A 66 -20.58 28.77 9.20
CA TYR A 66 -21.57 27.72 9.46
C TYR A 66 -22.99 28.17 9.09
N PRO A 67 -23.92 27.23 8.87
CA PRO A 67 -25.33 27.54 8.76
C PRO A 67 -25.87 28.30 9.99
N PRO A 68 -26.98 29.03 9.86
CA PRO A 68 -27.66 29.62 11.03
C PRO A 68 -28.01 28.54 12.06
N THR A 69 -27.79 28.82 13.34
CA THR A 69 -28.06 27.86 14.44
C THR A 69 -29.49 27.33 14.45
N GLN A 70 -30.46 28.15 14.07
CA GLN A 70 -31.86 27.72 13.95
C GLN A 70 -32.01 26.62 12.89
N LEU A 71 -31.30 26.73 11.76
CA LEU A 71 -31.37 25.75 10.68
C LEU A 71 -30.67 24.43 11.06
N THR A 72 -29.64 24.47 11.91
CA THR A 72 -28.96 23.24 12.36
C THR A 72 -29.82 22.39 13.30
N GLN A 73 -30.91 22.97 13.84
CA GLN A 73 -31.81 22.33 14.82
C GLN A 73 -33.15 21.89 14.22
N VAL A 74 -33.46 22.21 12.96
CA VAL A 74 -34.71 21.73 12.34
C VAL A 74 -34.58 20.27 11.92
N ASN A 75 -35.71 19.55 11.89
CA ASN A 75 -35.75 18.18 11.40
C ASN A 75 -35.57 18.11 9.86
N GLU A 76 -35.32 16.91 9.35
CA GLU A 76 -35.07 16.67 7.92
C GLU A 76 -36.23 17.13 7.03
N ASP A 77 -37.48 16.86 7.42
CA ASP A 77 -38.66 17.28 6.64
C ASP A 77 -38.77 18.81 6.52
N SER A 78 -38.42 19.53 7.57
CA SER A 78 -38.41 20.99 7.57
C SER A 78 -37.34 21.55 6.65
N LEU A 79 -36.20 20.86 6.44
CA LEU A 79 -35.18 21.27 5.47
C LEU A 79 -35.70 21.26 4.03
N HIS A 80 -36.76 20.50 3.74
CA HIS A 80 -37.36 20.43 2.41
C HIS A 80 -38.27 21.62 2.08
N ASP A 81 -38.63 22.49 3.04
CA ASP A 81 -39.34 23.74 2.76
C ASP A 81 -38.39 24.81 2.17
N ILE A 82 -37.90 24.52 0.96
CA ILE A 82 -36.98 25.37 0.22
C ILE A 82 -37.55 26.79 0.06
N SER A 83 -38.86 26.92 -0.14
CA SER A 83 -39.51 28.23 -0.29
C SER A 83 -39.34 29.10 0.96
N TRP A 84 -39.61 28.53 2.13
CA TRP A 84 -39.42 29.21 3.41
C TRP A 84 -37.94 29.52 3.69
N HIS A 85 -37.03 28.57 3.45
CA HIS A 85 -35.59 28.78 3.67
C HIS A 85 -35.03 29.89 2.79
N LEU A 86 -35.40 29.91 1.50
CA LEU A 86 -35.00 30.97 0.58
C LEU A 86 -35.58 32.34 0.95
N ALA A 87 -36.84 32.38 1.39
CA ALA A 87 -37.46 33.63 1.84
C ALA A 87 -36.76 34.18 3.09
N ASN A 88 -36.48 33.33 4.08
CA ASN A 88 -35.74 33.72 5.29
C ASN A 88 -34.32 34.17 4.97
N TYR A 89 -33.59 33.40 4.14
CA TYR A 89 -32.24 33.76 3.73
C TYR A 89 -32.20 35.12 3.00
N ARG A 90 -33.15 35.40 2.10
CA ARG A 90 -33.22 36.71 1.43
C ARG A 90 -33.53 37.86 2.40
N ARG A 91 -34.30 37.59 3.45
CA ARG A 91 -34.71 38.60 4.43
C ARG A 91 -33.64 38.89 5.47
N TYR A 92 -32.97 37.85 5.97
CA TYR A 92 -32.09 37.92 7.14
C TYR A 92 -30.63 37.53 6.86
N ALA A 93 -30.32 37.05 5.65
CA ALA A 93 -29.03 36.46 5.29
C ALA A 93 -28.65 35.29 6.23
N ASP A 94 -27.35 35.04 6.39
CA ASP A 94 -26.79 33.99 7.23
C ASP A 94 -25.49 34.42 7.93
N ARG A 95 -24.93 33.50 8.74
CA ARG A 95 -23.68 33.68 9.49
C ARG A 95 -22.42 33.45 8.65
N ARG A 96 -22.53 33.07 7.38
CA ARG A 96 -21.38 32.85 6.52
C ARG A 96 -20.71 34.16 6.13
N PHE A 97 -19.40 34.10 5.93
CA PHE A 97 -18.57 35.24 5.54
C PHE A 97 -18.88 35.71 4.10
N TYR A 98 -19.33 34.79 3.25
CA TYR A 98 -19.69 35.05 1.85
C TYR A 98 -21.17 34.77 1.61
N LYS A 99 -21.80 35.54 0.71
CA LYS A 99 -23.22 35.40 0.35
C LYS A 99 -23.40 34.59 -0.94
N GLY A 100 -24.64 34.24 -1.27
CA GLY A 100 -25.01 33.29 -2.33
C GLY A 100 -24.82 31.83 -1.92
N LYS A 101 -25.14 31.50 -0.66
CA LYS A 101 -24.89 30.19 -0.03
C LYS A 101 -26.16 29.53 0.51
N GLU A 102 -27.32 29.99 0.07
CA GLU A 102 -28.63 29.50 0.50
C GLU A 102 -28.75 27.97 0.44
N TYR A 103 -28.34 27.35 -0.67
CA TYR A 103 -28.38 25.90 -0.84
C TYR A 103 -27.24 25.18 -0.10
N ALA A 104 -26.09 25.83 0.09
CA ALA A 104 -24.98 25.24 0.84
C ALA A 104 -25.35 25.06 2.32
N ASN A 105 -26.10 26.02 2.91
CA ASN A 105 -26.63 25.90 4.27
C ASN A 105 -27.56 24.70 4.42
N ILE A 106 -28.55 24.58 3.52
CA ILE A 106 -29.51 23.48 3.53
C ILE A 106 -28.79 22.15 3.35
N LEU A 107 -27.83 22.07 2.42
CA LEU A 107 -27.09 20.85 2.14
C LEU A 107 -26.17 20.42 3.30
N GLU A 108 -25.48 21.36 3.94
CA GLU A 108 -24.66 21.07 5.12
C GLU A 108 -25.53 20.56 6.26
N CYS A 109 -26.66 21.24 6.56
CA CYS A 109 -27.61 20.79 7.58
C CYS A 109 -28.21 19.43 7.24
N LEU A 110 -28.50 19.15 5.97
CA LEU A 110 -29.00 17.84 5.54
C LEU A 110 -27.98 16.74 5.82
N ALA A 111 -26.70 16.96 5.51
CA ALA A 111 -25.63 16.01 5.81
C ALA A 111 -25.48 15.81 7.34
N GLN A 112 -25.55 16.88 8.13
CA GLN A 112 -25.51 16.83 9.60
C GLN A 112 -26.67 16.01 10.17
N ARG A 113 -27.90 16.28 9.74
CA ARG A 113 -29.10 15.58 10.23
C ARG A 113 -29.09 14.10 9.85
N LYS A 114 -28.67 13.76 8.63
CA LYS A 114 -28.53 12.36 8.21
C LYS A 114 -27.44 11.61 8.99
N ALA A 115 -26.32 12.27 9.30
CA ALA A 115 -25.29 11.68 10.16
C ALA A 115 -25.80 11.46 11.58
N ALA A 116 -26.44 12.46 12.19
CA ALA A 116 -27.03 12.35 13.52
C ALA A 116 -28.03 11.19 13.58
N LYS A 117 -28.94 11.10 12.60
CA LYS A 117 -29.93 10.01 12.50
C LYS A 117 -29.28 8.63 12.37
N LEU A 118 -28.16 8.52 11.67
CA LEU A 118 -27.45 7.26 11.47
C LEU A 118 -26.87 6.68 12.77
N PHE A 119 -26.43 7.56 13.69
CA PHE A 119 -25.79 7.16 14.94
C PHE A 119 -26.69 7.32 16.17
N ALA A 120 -27.90 7.85 16.02
CA ALA A 120 -28.90 7.91 17.08
C ALA A 120 -29.26 6.52 17.62
N ARG A 121 -29.66 6.46 18.88
CA ARG A 121 -30.06 5.24 19.61
C ARG A 121 -31.33 5.52 20.40
N ASP A 122 -31.90 4.48 21.01
CA ASP A 122 -33.14 4.61 21.77
C ASP A 122 -33.00 5.62 22.92
N GLU A 123 -31.80 5.76 23.48
CA GLU A 123 -31.49 6.68 24.58
C GLU A 123 -31.08 8.09 24.15
N ILE A 124 -30.60 8.26 22.90
CA ILE A 124 -30.08 9.54 22.38
C ILE A 124 -30.70 9.79 21.02
N SER A 125 -31.59 10.78 20.96
CA SER A 125 -32.27 11.17 19.73
C SER A 125 -31.33 11.87 18.75
N PRO A 126 -31.63 11.87 17.43
CA PRO A 126 -30.84 12.61 16.43
C PRO A 126 -30.70 14.11 16.74
N GLU A 127 -31.69 14.70 17.41
CA GLU A 127 -31.71 16.11 17.81
C GLU A 127 -30.67 16.44 18.89
N GLU A 128 -30.30 15.44 19.71
CA GLU A 128 -29.29 15.57 20.77
C GLU A 128 -27.86 15.36 20.25
N ILE A 129 -27.69 15.02 18.97
CA ILE A 129 -26.38 14.80 18.35
C ILE A 129 -26.01 16.02 17.50
N TYR A 130 -24.98 16.72 17.95
CA TYR A 130 -24.34 17.81 17.22
C TYR A 130 -23.27 17.25 16.29
N VAL A 131 -23.26 17.71 15.05
CA VAL A 131 -22.42 17.13 13.98
C VAL A 131 -21.70 18.24 13.22
N ASN A 132 -20.38 18.14 13.14
CA ASN A 132 -19.57 18.90 12.18
C ASN A 132 -19.16 18.00 11.02
N VAL A 133 -19.47 18.41 9.79
CA VAL A 133 -19.14 17.69 8.54
C VAL A 133 -18.04 18.37 7.72
N GLN A 134 -17.45 19.45 8.24
CA GLN A 134 -16.51 20.30 7.50
C GLN A 134 -15.08 19.74 7.46
N ALA A 135 -14.65 18.97 8.47
CA ALA A 135 -13.31 18.41 8.53
C ALA A 135 -12.91 17.67 7.23
N LEU A 136 -11.77 18.04 6.65
CA LEU A 136 -11.34 17.58 5.33
C LEU A 136 -11.02 16.09 5.29
N SER A 137 -10.54 15.53 6.41
CA SER A 137 -10.25 14.10 6.58
C SER A 137 -10.08 13.77 8.07
N GLY A 138 -9.75 12.52 8.39
CA GLY A 138 -9.68 12.03 9.78
C GLY A 138 -8.64 12.73 10.64
N THR A 139 -7.42 12.93 10.12
CA THR A 139 -6.37 13.63 10.89
C THR A 139 -6.74 15.09 11.19
N PRO A 140 -7.19 15.92 10.23
CA PRO A 140 -7.73 17.25 10.53
C PRO A 140 -8.87 17.21 11.57
N ALA A 141 -9.84 16.29 11.43
CA ALA A 141 -10.91 16.15 12.42
C ALA A 141 -10.37 15.94 13.85
N ASN A 142 -9.40 15.03 14.01
CA ASN A 142 -8.78 14.77 15.31
C ASN A 142 -7.98 15.97 15.82
N LEU A 143 -7.24 16.67 14.94
CA LEU A 143 -6.49 17.88 15.33
C LEU A 143 -7.43 19.03 15.74
N GLY A 144 -8.56 19.20 15.07
CA GLY A 144 -9.60 20.15 15.47
C GLY A 144 -10.14 19.87 16.88
N VAL A 145 -10.34 18.60 17.24
CA VAL A 145 -10.73 18.21 18.60
C VAL A 145 -9.64 18.55 19.62
N TYR A 146 -8.37 18.22 19.31
CA TYR A 146 -7.27 18.54 20.23
C TYR A 146 -7.07 20.05 20.38
N TRP A 147 -7.21 20.82 19.30
CA TRP A 147 -7.18 22.28 19.35
C TRP A 147 -8.30 22.85 20.24
N ALA A 148 -9.49 22.25 20.20
CA ALA A 148 -10.62 22.70 21.01
C ALA A 148 -10.45 22.44 22.52
N LEU A 149 -9.66 21.41 22.89
CA LEU A 149 -9.69 20.82 24.22
C LEU A 149 -8.34 20.76 24.96
N MET A 150 -7.22 20.96 24.24
CA MET A 150 -5.87 20.79 24.76
C MET A 150 -4.97 21.99 24.43
N GLU A 151 -4.11 22.33 25.38
CA GLU A 151 -3.01 23.28 25.21
C GLU A 151 -1.68 22.54 24.93
N PRO A 152 -0.71 23.15 24.23
CA PRO A 152 0.62 22.56 24.07
C PRO A 152 1.25 22.16 25.41
N GLY A 153 1.76 20.94 25.50
CA GLY A 153 2.30 20.35 26.72
C GLY A 153 1.28 19.58 27.58
N ASP A 154 -0.02 19.69 27.32
CA ASP A 154 -1.03 18.84 27.97
C ASP A 154 -0.75 17.36 27.69
N THR A 155 -1.24 16.50 28.59
CA THR A 155 -1.04 15.05 28.46
C THR A 155 -2.12 14.43 27.59
N PHE A 156 -1.68 13.65 26.62
CA PHE A 156 -2.50 12.93 25.66
C PHE A 156 -2.33 11.42 25.89
N MET A 157 -3.41 10.65 25.84
CA MET A 157 -3.33 9.19 25.94
C MET A 157 -4.01 8.48 24.76
N GLY A 158 -3.35 7.52 24.13
CA GLY A 158 -3.87 6.75 23.00
C GLY A 158 -3.23 5.37 22.87
N LEU A 159 -3.77 4.51 22.00
CA LEU A 159 -3.18 3.20 21.73
C LEU A 159 -1.82 3.39 21.04
N ASP A 160 -0.82 2.62 21.49
CA ASP A 160 0.49 2.64 20.87
C ASP A 160 0.43 2.33 19.35
N LEU A 161 1.18 3.11 18.55
CA LEU A 161 1.20 2.96 17.11
C LEU A 161 1.64 1.58 16.65
N VAL A 162 2.63 0.95 17.32
CA VAL A 162 3.10 -0.38 16.90
C VAL A 162 2.09 -1.48 17.24
N GLN A 163 1.19 -1.22 18.19
CA GLN A 163 0.13 -2.14 18.64
C GLN A 163 -1.26 -1.82 18.06
N GLY A 164 -1.33 -0.98 17.02
CA GLY A 164 -2.55 -0.77 16.24
C GLY A 164 -3.21 0.61 16.37
N GLY A 165 -2.58 1.54 17.10
CA GLY A 165 -2.98 2.95 17.13
C GLY A 165 -2.87 3.65 15.77
N HIS A 166 -3.35 4.89 15.68
CA HIS A 166 -3.22 5.72 14.49
C HIS A 166 -2.15 6.81 14.67
N LEU A 167 -1.58 7.31 13.57
CA LEU A 167 -0.60 8.39 13.60
C LEU A 167 -1.09 9.64 14.35
N SER A 168 -2.37 9.99 14.20
CA SER A 168 -2.97 11.15 14.88
C SER A 168 -3.29 10.92 16.36
N HIS A 169 -2.94 9.76 16.91
CA HIS A 169 -3.17 9.42 18.31
C HIS A 169 -1.86 9.49 19.10
N GLY A 170 -1.07 10.55 18.89
CA GLY A 170 0.16 10.79 19.67
C GLY A 170 1.44 10.23 19.05
N SER A 171 1.47 9.86 17.76
CA SER A 171 2.74 9.48 17.13
C SER A 171 3.72 10.66 17.08
N ALA A 172 4.99 10.42 17.41
CA ALA A 172 6.06 11.43 17.31
C ALA A 172 6.25 12.01 15.89
N PHE A 173 5.77 11.30 14.85
CA PHE A 173 5.80 11.77 13.47
C PHE A 173 4.62 12.69 13.11
N ASN A 174 3.60 12.78 13.97
CA ASN A 174 2.42 13.61 13.77
C ASN A 174 2.44 14.83 14.70
N ILE A 175 1.71 15.87 14.32
CA ILE A 175 1.53 17.09 15.14
C ILE A 175 1.08 16.76 16.57
N SER A 176 0.19 15.77 16.74
CA SER A 176 -0.27 15.32 18.06
C SER A 176 0.89 14.88 18.97
N GLY A 177 1.82 14.06 18.47
CA GLY A 177 2.99 13.65 19.27
C GLY A 177 4.12 14.67 19.33
N GLN A 178 4.08 15.71 18.51
CA GLN A 178 5.06 16.82 18.57
C GLN A 178 4.64 17.92 19.54
N ARG A 179 3.32 18.13 19.75
CA ARG A 179 2.80 19.24 20.56
C ARG A 179 2.42 18.87 21.98
N TYR A 180 2.04 17.63 22.23
CA TYR A 180 1.51 17.17 23.52
C TYR A 180 2.45 16.18 24.20
N ARG A 181 2.30 16.01 25.51
CA ARG A 181 3.00 14.95 26.26
C ARG A 181 2.24 13.64 26.05
N VAL A 182 2.80 12.75 25.24
CA VAL A 182 2.15 11.48 24.89
C VAL A 182 2.46 10.40 25.91
N VAL A 183 1.41 9.70 26.34
CA VAL A 183 1.46 8.44 27.07
C VAL A 183 0.68 7.41 26.27
N SER A 184 1.27 6.28 25.94
CA SER A 184 0.57 5.23 25.20
C SER A 184 0.02 4.18 26.16
N TYR A 185 -1.19 3.69 25.91
CA TYR A 185 -1.59 2.37 26.41
C TYR A 185 -1.36 1.30 25.34
N GLY A 186 -1.44 0.04 25.75
CA GLY A 186 -1.21 -1.11 24.88
C GLY A 186 -2.20 -2.24 25.11
N VAL A 187 -1.88 -3.37 24.49
CA VAL A 187 -2.51 -4.67 24.73
C VAL A 187 -1.70 -5.47 25.75
N ASP A 188 -2.37 -6.37 26.46
CA ASP A 188 -1.72 -7.37 27.31
C ASP A 188 -0.80 -8.26 26.45
N PRO A 189 0.48 -8.45 26.83
CA PRO A 189 1.45 -9.18 26.01
C PRO A 189 1.15 -10.66 25.77
N VAL A 190 0.20 -11.25 26.50
CA VAL A 190 -0.13 -12.69 26.42
C VAL A 190 -1.41 -12.93 25.62
N THR A 191 -2.47 -12.21 25.98
CA THR A 191 -3.79 -12.31 25.34
C THR A 191 -3.90 -11.44 24.10
N GLU A 192 -3.02 -10.44 23.97
CA GLU A 192 -3.06 -9.40 22.94
C GLU A 192 -4.43 -8.70 22.91
N ARG A 193 -5.10 -8.56 24.07
CA ARG A 193 -6.31 -7.76 24.23
C ARG A 193 -6.03 -6.47 24.97
N LEU A 194 -6.88 -5.46 24.82
CA LEU A 194 -6.76 -4.25 25.63
C LEU A 194 -6.86 -4.62 27.11
N ASP A 195 -5.87 -4.20 27.88
CA ASP A 195 -5.86 -4.38 29.33
C ASP A 195 -6.43 -3.12 30.00
N TYR A 196 -7.74 -3.16 30.27
CA TYR A 196 -8.44 -2.01 30.84
C TYR A 196 -7.94 -1.61 32.24
N ASP A 197 -7.45 -2.58 33.03
CA ASP A 197 -6.92 -2.30 34.37
C ASP A 197 -5.56 -1.59 34.26
N ALA A 198 -4.70 -2.03 33.35
CA ALA A 198 -3.45 -1.33 33.05
C ALA A 198 -3.69 0.05 32.43
N ILE A 199 -4.69 0.19 31.55
CA ILE A 199 -5.08 1.50 31.00
C ILE A 199 -5.52 2.44 32.13
N LEU A 200 -6.35 1.96 33.07
CA LEU A 200 -6.80 2.73 34.24
C LEU A 200 -5.61 3.17 35.10
N GLU A 201 -4.70 2.26 35.43
CA GLU A 201 -3.52 2.57 36.23
C GLU A 201 -2.69 3.69 35.58
N GLN A 202 -2.40 3.57 34.28
CA GLN A 202 -1.65 4.57 33.54
C GLN A 202 -2.40 5.92 33.48
N ALA A 203 -3.71 5.91 33.28
CA ALA A 203 -4.53 7.12 33.28
C ALA A 203 -4.49 7.85 34.64
N LEU A 204 -4.56 7.11 35.75
CA LEU A 204 -4.47 7.67 37.10
C LEU A 204 -3.08 8.25 37.41
N ILE A 205 -2.01 7.62 36.92
CA ILE A 205 -0.63 8.11 37.11
C ILE A 205 -0.38 9.38 36.30
N HIS A 206 -0.78 9.37 35.02
CA HIS A 206 -0.39 10.40 34.07
C HIS A 206 -1.39 11.55 33.93
N GLN A 207 -2.63 11.36 34.41
CA GLN A 207 -3.72 12.34 34.39
C GLN A 207 -3.88 12.99 33.00
N PRO A 208 -4.18 12.20 31.96
CA PRO A 208 -4.34 12.71 30.61
C PRO A 208 -5.52 13.66 30.50
N LYS A 209 -5.40 14.68 29.64
CA LYS A 209 -6.50 15.59 29.31
C LYS A 209 -7.52 14.91 28.39
N ILE A 210 -7.04 14.08 27.48
CA ILE A 210 -7.83 13.29 26.53
C ILE A 210 -7.33 11.86 26.54
N ILE A 211 -8.26 10.91 26.57
CA ILE A 211 -8.03 9.50 26.25
C ILE A 211 -8.70 9.22 24.90
N VAL A 212 -7.91 8.80 23.91
CA VAL A 212 -8.41 8.39 22.60
C VAL A 212 -8.59 6.88 22.57
N ALA A 213 -9.83 6.44 22.32
CA ALA A 213 -10.21 5.05 22.09
C ALA A 213 -10.63 4.88 20.62
N GLY A 214 -9.71 4.39 19.80
CA GLY A 214 -9.93 4.20 18.37
C GLY A 214 -8.70 3.66 17.68
N TYR A 215 -8.90 2.79 16.69
CA TYR A 215 -7.84 1.89 16.23
C TYR A 215 -7.75 1.82 14.70
N THR A 216 -6.52 1.64 14.22
CA THR A 216 -6.22 1.44 12.80
C THR A 216 -5.98 -0.04 12.49
N SER A 217 -5.37 -0.76 13.42
CA SER A 217 -4.94 -2.16 13.22
C SER A 217 -5.13 -3.00 14.48
N TYR A 218 -6.32 -2.90 15.08
CA TYR A 218 -6.77 -3.73 16.19
C TYR A 218 -8.09 -4.43 15.78
N PRO A 219 -8.18 -5.77 15.84
CA PRO A 219 -9.29 -6.51 15.23
C PRO A 219 -10.49 -6.74 16.15
N TRP A 220 -10.54 -6.05 17.30
CA TRP A 220 -11.57 -6.26 18.31
C TRP A 220 -12.32 -4.98 18.68
N ALA A 221 -13.62 -5.12 18.93
CA ALA A 221 -14.43 -4.04 19.47
C ALA A 221 -14.02 -3.69 20.92
N PRO A 222 -13.96 -2.39 21.28
CA PRO A 222 -13.68 -1.96 22.64
C PRO A 222 -14.94 -2.04 23.50
N ASP A 223 -14.71 -2.20 24.80
CA ASP A 223 -15.70 -1.90 25.83
C ASP A 223 -15.74 -0.38 26.10
N TRP A 224 -16.77 0.29 25.58
CA TRP A 224 -16.97 1.72 25.78
C TRP A 224 -17.29 2.08 27.23
N SER A 225 -17.97 1.21 27.98
CA SER A 225 -18.28 1.45 29.39
C SER A 225 -17.00 1.47 30.22
N LYS A 226 -16.06 0.56 29.95
CA LYS A 226 -14.73 0.57 30.58
C LYS A 226 -13.94 1.84 30.26
N PHE A 227 -13.93 2.28 29.01
CA PHE A 227 -13.27 3.54 28.66
C PHE A 227 -13.91 4.77 29.34
N ARG A 228 -15.24 4.79 29.50
CA ARG A 228 -15.93 5.85 30.24
C ARG A 228 -15.54 5.85 31.72
N GLU A 229 -15.57 4.69 32.37
CA GLU A 229 -15.14 4.51 33.77
C GLU A 229 -13.71 5.05 33.97
N ILE A 230 -12.80 4.73 33.05
CA ILE A 230 -11.41 5.20 33.10
C ILE A 230 -11.31 6.72 32.95
N ALA A 231 -11.98 7.28 31.94
CA ALA A 231 -11.97 8.71 31.69
C ALA A 231 -12.54 9.50 32.88
N ASP A 232 -13.62 9.01 33.50
CA ASP A 232 -14.21 9.61 34.70
C ASP A 232 -13.27 9.55 35.90
N ALA A 233 -12.56 8.44 36.09
CA ALA A 233 -11.66 8.23 37.22
C ALA A 233 -10.47 9.22 37.22
N CYS A 234 -10.03 9.69 36.06
CA CYS A 234 -8.95 10.68 35.94
C CYS A 234 -9.42 12.07 35.43
N GLY A 235 -10.73 12.28 35.25
CA GLY A 235 -11.29 13.54 34.76
C GLY A 235 -10.87 13.92 33.33
N ALA A 236 -10.58 12.92 32.48
CA ALA A 236 -10.23 13.11 31.08
C ALA A 236 -11.47 13.20 30.19
N TYR A 237 -11.34 13.87 29.04
CA TYR A 237 -12.30 13.68 27.95
C TYR A 237 -12.06 12.33 27.27
N LEU A 238 -13.14 11.58 27.03
CA LEU A 238 -13.12 10.38 26.22
C LEU A 238 -13.41 10.75 24.76
N MET A 239 -12.45 10.50 23.89
CA MET A 239 -12.60 10.65 22.45
C MET A 239 -12.64 9.28 21.76
N ALA A 240 -13.75 8.97 21.09
CA ALA A 240 -13.87 7.75 20.30
C ALA A 240 -13.59 8.01 18.81
N ASP A 241 -12.48 7.48 18.29
CA ASP A 241 -12.20 7.51 16.84
C ASP A 241 -12.67 6.20 16.20
N ILE A 242 -13.88 6.21 15.66
CA ILE A 242 -14.51 5.05 15.02
C ILE A 242 -14.28 5.03 13.50
N SER A 243 -13.26 5.73 12.99
CA SER A 243 -13.01 5.88 11.54
C SER A 243 -13.03 4.58 10.75
N HIS A 244 -12.47 3.51 11.30
CA HIS A 244 -12.39 2.20 10.65
C HIS A 244 -13.74 1.45 10.64
N VAL A 245 -14.58 1.68 11.64
CA VAL A 245 -15.77 0.89 11.96
C VAL A 245 -17.06 1.71 11.93
N ALA A 246 -17.01 2.94 11.42
CA ALA A 246 -18.16 3.85 11.38
C ALA A 246 -19.38 3.25 10.66
N GLY A 247 -19.16 2.56 9.53
CA GLY A 247 -20.23 1.85 8.82
C GLY A 247 -20.80 0.69 9.64
N MET A 248 -19.95 -0.02 10.37
CA MET A 248 -20.34 -1.14 11.23
C MET A 248 -21.13 -0.67 12.45
N ALA A 249 -20.69 0.42 13.09
CA ALA A 249 -21.38 1.05 14.20
C ALA A 249 -22.75 1.58 13.75
N ALA A 250 -22.81 2.23 12.59
CA ALA A 250 -24.07 2.67 11.97
C ALA A 250 -25.05 1.52 11.71
N ALA A 251 -24.56 0.35 11.25
CA ALA A 251 -25.37 -0.83 10.98
C ALA A 251 -25.68 -1.70 12.22
N GLY A 252 -25.21 -1.32 13.41
CA GLY A 252 -25.46 -2.05 14.65
C GLY A 252 -24.69 -3.37 14.79
N VAL A 253 -23.60 -3.55 14.03
CA VAL A 253 -22.70 -4.73 14.15
C VAL A 253 -21.38 -4.40 14.85
N TYR A 254 -21.28 -3.21 15.43
CA TYR A 254 -20.18 -2.75 16.27
C TYR A 254 -20.74 -1.81 17.34
N PRO A 255 -20.22 -1.82 18.58
CA PRO A 255 -20.78 -1.01 19.66
C PRO A 255 -20.68 0.49 19.35
N ASN A 256 -21.75 1.23 19.62
CA ASN A 256 -21.84 2.66 19.32
C ASN A 256 -21.41 3.51 20.53
N PRO A 257 -20.44 4.45 20.39
CA PRO A 257 -20.01 5.30 21.50
C PRO A 257 -20.89 6.54 21.76
N VAL A 258 -21.95 6.79 20.97
CA VAL A 258 -22.87 7.95 21.20
C VAL A 258 -23.49 7.89 22.59
N GLY A 259 -23.43 9.02 23.31
CA GLY A 259 -23.89 9.13 24.70
C GLY A 259 -22.90 8.60 25.74
N ILE A 260 -21.77 8.03 25.32
CA ILE A 260 -20.70 7.51 26.19
C ILE A 260 -19.43 8.35 26.05
N ALA A 261 -18.94 8.51 24.81
CA ALA A 261 -17.79 9.35 24.52
C ALA A 261 -18.18 10.83 24.49
N ASP A 262 -17.30 11.70 24.99
CA ASP A 262 -17.51 13.15 24.96
C ASP A 262 -17.44 13.68 23.52
N VAL A 263 -16.54 13.12 22.71
CA VAL A 263 -16.37 13.45 21.29
C VAL A 263 -16.17 12.18 20.48
N ILE A 264 -16.82 12.09 19.33
CA ILE A 264 -16.69 10.97 18.39
C ILE A 264 -16.18 11.51 17.06
N THR A 265 -15.13 10.93 16.52
CA THR A 265 -14.64 11.25 15.17
C THR A 265 -14.70 10.04 14.27
N PHE A 266 -14.96 10.27 12.99
CA PHE A 266 -14.82 9.21 11.99
C PHE A 266 -14.57 9.74 10.59
N THR A 267 -13.78 9.01 9.82
CA THR A 267 -13.68 9.18 8.37
C THR A 267 -14.90 8.62 7.63
N THR A 268 -15.31 9.26 6.56
CA THR A 268 -16.50 8.84 5.78
C THR A 268 -16.24 7.79 4.70
N HIS A 269 -14.99 7.42 4.41
CA HIS A 269 -14.61 6.62 3.22
C HIS A 269 -14.19 5.16 3.48
N LYS A 270 -14.15 4.72 4.75
CA LYS A 270 -13.74 3.34 5.09
C LYS A 270 -14.95 2.40 5.04
N THR A 271 -15.30 1.71 6.12
CA THR A 271 -16.51 0.87 6.18
C THR A 271 -17.81 1.62 5.91
N LEU A 272 -17.82 2.96 6.02
CA LEU A 272 -18.97 3.80 5.67
C LEU A 272 -19.16 4.03 4.17
N MET A 273 -18.14 3.77 3.34
CA MET A 273 -18.25 3.75 1.86
C MET A 273 -18.67 5.10 1.22
N GLY A 274 -18.45 6.21 1.92
CA GLY A 274 -18.71 7.56 1.44
C GLY A 274 -17.49 8.23 0.80
N PRO A 275 -17.56 9.56 0.57
CA PRO A 275 -16.44 10.32 0.00
C PRO A 275 -15.28 10.43 1.00
N ARG A 276 -14.09 10.81 0.53
CA ARG A 276 -13.00 11.22 1.44
C ARG A 276 -13.45 12.47 2.21
N GLY A 277 -13.31 12.40 3.54
CA GLY A 277 -13.89 13.34 4.48
C GLY A 277 -13.90 12.77 5.89
N ALA A 278 -14.30 13.60 6.85
CA ALA A 278 -14.53 13.19 8.22
C ALA A 278 -15.67 13.97 8.87
N VAL A 279 -16.17 13.42 9.97
CA VAL A 279 -17.22 13.97 10.81
C VAL A 279 -16.74 13.99 12.24
N VAL A 280 -17.13 15.04 12.97
CA VAL A 280 -17.01 15.13 14.42
C VAL A 280 -18.41 15.21 15.02
N MET A 281 -18.70 14.37 16.01
CA MET A 281 -19.97 14.36 16.72
C MET A 281 -19.76 14.53 18.23
N THR A 282 -20.74 15.11 18.88
CA THR A 282 -20.85 15.17 20.35
C THR A 282 -22.31 15.34 20.74
N THR A 283 -22.65 14.97 21.97
CA THR A 283 -23.96 15.24 22.59
C THR A 283 -23.93 16.48 23.49
N ASP A 284 -22.81 17.19 23.56
CA ASP A 284 -22.64 18.43 24.33
C ASP A 284 -22.58 19.64 23.38
N GLU A 285 -23.56 20.55 23.51
CA GLU A 285 -23.67 21.75 22.70
C GLU A 285 -22.46 22.70 22.84
N GLN A 286 -21.89 22.82 24.05
CA GLN A 286 -20.73 23.68 24.29
C GLN A 286 -19.48 23.10 23.64
N LEU A 287 -19.31 21.77 23.71
CA LEU A 287 -18.24 21.10 22.97
C LEU A 287 -18.41 21.27 21.46
N ALA A 288 -19.63 21.14 20.94
CA ALA A 288 -19.91 21.34 19.51
C ALA A 288 -19.48 22.75 19.06
N GLN A 289 -19.82 23.78 19.82
CA GLN A 289 -19.44 25.17 19.50
C GLN A 289 -17.91 25.38 19.52
N LYS A 290 -17.20 24.75 20.47
CA LYS A 290 -15.73 24.81 20.53
C LYS A 290 -15.08 24.10 19.35
N ILE A 291 -15.58 22.92 19.01
CA ILE A 291 -15.11 22.12 17.86
C ILE A 291 -15.35 22.86 16.55
N ASP A 292 -16.52 23.47 16.38
CA ASP A 292 -16.81 24.28 15.19
C ASP A 292 -15.80 25.41 15.02
N LEU A 293 -15.49 26.16 16.10
CA LEU A 293 -14.50 27.24 16.08
C LEU A 293 -13.07 26.73 15.83
N ALA A 294 -12.75 25.55 16.35
CA ALA A 294 -11.46 24.91 16.12
C ALA A 294 -11.28 24.49 14.66
N ILE A 295 -12.32 23.93 14.03
CA ILE A 295 -12.28 23.56 12.60
C ILE A 295 -12.25 24.81 11.73
N PHE A 296 -13.15 25.76 11.96
CA PHE A 296 -13.16 27.05 11.27
C PHE A 296 -13.53 28.17 12.26
N PRO A 297 -12.72 29.23 12.39
CA PRO A 297 -11.57 29.60 11.54
C PRO A 297 -10.21 29.02 12.00
N GLY A 298 -10.19 28.05 12.93
CA GLY A 298 -8.95 27.56 13.53
C GLY A 298 -8.00 26.86 12.55
N GLU A 299 -8.37 25.69 12.03
CA GLU A 299 -7.49 24.89 11.15
C GLU A 299 -7.81 24.95 9.65
N GLN A 300 -9.04 25.27 9.26
CA GLN A 300 -9.50 25.26 7.87
C GLN A 300 -10.07 26.62 7.42
N GLY A 301 -10.10 26.84 6.10
CA GLY A 301 -10.79 27.95 5.44
C GLY A 301 -12.15 27.54 4.85
N GLY A 302 -12.39 27.84 3.57
CA GLY A 302 -13.64 27.48 2.89
C GLY A 302 -13.91 25.96 2.85
N PRO A 303 -15.10 25.48 3.26
CA PRO A 303 -15.42 24.06 3.24
C PRO A 303 -15.65 23.54 1.82
N HIS A 304 -15.40 22.25 1.60
CA HIS A 304 -15.71 21.56 0.34
C HIS A 304 -17.21 21.22 0.27
N VAL A 305 -18.02 22.11 -0.32
CA VAL A 305 -19.49 21.98 -0.27
C VAL A 305 -20.02 20.74 -1.03
N ASN A 306 -19.40 20.35 -2.14
CA ASN A 306 -19.73 19.11 -2.86
C ASN A 306 -19.51 17.84 -2.01
N LYS A 307 -18.56 17.87 -1.07
CA LYS A 307 -18.35 16.80 -0.09
C LYS A 307 -19.59 16.59 0.78
N PHE A 308 -20.33 17.64 1.12
CA PHE A 308 -21.57 17.54 1.90
C PHE A 308 -22.67 16.82 1.12
N ALA A 309 -22.79 17.09 -0.19
CA ALA A 309 -23.70 16.35 -1.07
C ALA A 309 -23.35 14.87 -1.09
N ALA A 310 -22.08 14.55 -1.31
CA ALA A 310 -21.60 13.17 -1.33
C ALA A 310 -21.78 12.46 0.03
N MET A 311 -21.55 13.16 1.15
CA MET A 311 -21.82 12.66 2.50
C MET A 311 -23.31 12.40 2.73
N ALA A 312 -24.20 13.33 2.35
CA ALA A 312 -25.64 13.16 2.50
C ALA A 312 -26.17 11.96 1.70
N VAL A 313 -25.64 11.72 0.50
CA VAL A 313 -25.92 10.50 -0.28
C VAL A 313 -25.42 9.26 0.46
N ALA A 314 -24.15 9.26 0.90
CA ALA A 314 -23.57 8.12 1.62
C ALA A 314 -24.34 7.77 2.90
N PHE A 315 -24.75 8.76 3.70
CA PHE A 315 -25.54 8.54 4.91
C PHE A 315 -26.96 8.08 4.62
N THR A 316 -27.52 8.42 3.46
CA THR A 316 -28.81 7.88 3.01
C THR A 316 -28.66 6.40 2.66
N LEU A 317 -27.62 6.03 1.91
CA LEU A 317 -27.33 4.62 1.60
C LEU A 317 -27.05 3.81 2.87
N ALA A 318 -26.35 4.38 3.84
CA ALA A 318 -26.02 3.74 5.11
C ALA A 318 -27.25 3.40 5.98
N GLN A 319 -28.42 4.03 5.72
CA GLN A 319 -29.68 3.73 6.41
C GLN A 319 -30.46 2.56 5.79
N THR A 320 -30.00 2.01 4.67
CA THR A 320 -30.73 0.95 3.95
C THR A 320 -30.49 -0.45 4.53
N ASP A 321 -31.46 -1.34 4.38
CA ASP A 321 -31.32 -2.76 4.74
C ASP A 321 -30.18 -3.44 3.97
N GLN A 322 -29.96 -3.04 2.72
CA GLN A 322 -28.85 -3.52 1.90
C GLN A 322 -27.50 -3.18 2.54
N PHE A 323 -27.32 -1.95 3.03
CA PHE A 323 -26.09 -1.56 3.71
C PHE A 323 -25.91 -2.31 5.04
N GLN A 324 -26.97 -2.50 5.82
CA GLN A 324 -26.89 -3.31 7.04
C GLN A 324 -26.50 -4.76 6.75
N ALA A 325 -27.07 -5.37 5.70
CA ALA A 325 -26.71 -6.71 5.26
C ALA A 325 -25.24 -6.79 4.82
N LEU A 326 -24.76 -5.76 4.11
CA LEU A 326 -23.36 -5.62 3.71
C LEU A 326 -22.42 -5.56 4.92
N GLN A 327 -22.70 -4.75 5.94
CA GLN A 327 -21.85 -4.68 7.14
C GLN A 327 -21.82 -6.01 7.91
N LYS A 328 -22.95 -6.72 8.00
CA LYS A 328 -23.01 -8.08 8.58
C LYS A 328 -22.14 -9.05 7.78
N GLN A 329 -22.21 -9.00 6.45
CA GLN A 329 -21.40 -9.86 5.58
C GLN A 329 -19.90 -9.54 5.69
N ILE A 330 -19.51 -8.26 5.86
CA ILE A 330 -18.12 -7.85 6.07
C ILE A 330 -17.52 -8.56 7.29
N VAL A 331 -18.24 -8.55 8.42
CA VAL A 331 -17.81 -9.23 9.65
C VAL A 331 -17.72 -10.74 9.45
N ARG A 332 -18.75 -11.36 8.86
CA ARG A 332 -18.73 -12.80 8.57
C ARG A 332 -17.57 -13.19 7.66
N ASN A 333 -17.28 -12.40 6.63
CA ASN A 333 -16.15 -12.62 5.73
C ASN A 333 -14.81 -12.48 6.46
N ALA A 334 -14.66 -11.51 7.36
CA ALA A 334 -13.41 -11.34 8.12
C ALA A 334 -13.17 -12.54 9.04
N ALA A 335 -14.22 -13.03 9.72
CA ALA A 335 -14.17 -14.23 10.53
C ALA A 335 -13.85 -15.49 9.69
N ALA A 336 -14.51 -15.66 8.54
CA ALA A 336 -14.25 -16.78 7.63
C ALA A 336 -12.82 -16.78 7.06
N LEU A 337 -12.27 -15.60 6.74
CA LEU A 337 -10.88 -15.46 6.31
C LEU A 337 -9.91 -15.82 7.45
N ALA A 338 -10.19 -15.36 8.68
CA ALA A 338 -9.41 -15.72 9.87
C ALA A 338 -9.41 -17.23 10.12
N GLU A 339 -10.58 -17.87 10.07
CA GLU A 339 -10.73 -19.33 10.21
C GLU A 339 -10.03 -20.09 9.08
N GLY A 340 -10.17 -19.65 7.84
CA GLY A 340 -9.51 -20.26 6.68
C GLY A 340 -7.98 -20.21 6.78
N LEU A 341 -7.40 -19.13 7.30
CA LEU A 341 -5.96 -19.00 7.48
C LEU A 341 -5.45 -19.86 8.66
N THR A 342 -6.15 -19.82 9.79
CA THR A 342 -5.77 -20.55 11.00
C THR A 342 -5.93 -22.06 10.88
N SER A 343 -6.99 -22.53 10.22
CA SER A 343 -7.17 -23.96 9.91
C SER A 343 -6.06 -24.54 9.01
N ARG A 344 -5.36 -23.67 8.26
CA ARG A 344 -4.19 -24.00 7.44
C ARG A 344 -2.86 -23.77 8.19
N GLY A 345 -2.91 -23.54 9.49
CA GLY A 345 -1.73 -23.45 10.35
C GLY A 345 -1.05 -22.08 10.39
N LEU A 346 -1.65 -21.04 9.83
CA LEU A 346 -1.13 -19.68 9.95
C LEU A 346 -1.60 -19.01 11.24
N GLY A 347 -0.68 -18.34 11.94
CA GLY A 347 -0.99 -17.58 13.16
C GLY A 347 -1.60 -16.22 12.86
N LEU A 348 -2.50 -15.78 13.72
CA LEU A 348 -3.04 -14.42 13.71
C LEU A 348 -2.56 -13.68 14.94
N ALA A 349 -2.06 -12.46 14.74
CA ALA A 349 -1.93 -11.52 15.85
C ALA A 349 -3.33 -11.20 16.39
N TYR A 350 -3.41 -10.95 17.69
CA TYR A 350 -4.61 -10.73 18.49
C TYR A 350 -5.56 -11.94 18.54
N GLY A 351 -5.17 -13.09 17.98
CA GLY A 351 -5.88 -14.37 18.06
C GLY A 351 -7.18 -14.50 17.25
N GLY A 352 -7.60 -13.49 16.48
CA GLY A 352 -8.86 -13.52 15.72
C GLY A 352 -9.41 -12.14 15.37
N THR A 353 -10.72 -12.06 15.13
CA THR A 353 -11.43 -10.80 14.86
C THR A 353 -12.92 -10.89 15.15
N ASP A 354 -13.52 -9.77 15.58
CA ASP A 354 -14.96 -9.51 15.54
C ASP A 354 -15.31 -8.26 14.70
N THR A 355 -14.33 -7.78 13.93
CA THR A 355 -14.42 -6.56 13.11
C THR A 355 -14.34 -6.87 11.61
N HIS A 356 -14.02 -5.88 10.77
CA HIS A 356 -13.82 -6.00 9.33
C HIS A 356 -12.38 -6.36 8.91
N LEU A 357 -11.47 -6.55 9.88
CA LEU A 357 -10.05 -6.77 9.62
C LEU A 357 -9.44 -7.83 10.53
N LEU A 358 -8.30 -8.38 10.11
CA LEU A 358 -7.47 -9.29 10.86
C LEU A 358 -5.99 -9.02 10.57
N LEU A 359 -5.10 -9.53 11.43
CA LEU A 359 -3.67 -9.40 11.27
C LEU A 359 -3.01 -10.78 11.24
N LEU A 360 -2.42 -11.11 10.11
CA LEU A 360 -1.64 -12.33 9.93
C LEU A 360 -0.26 -12.13 10.54
N ASP A 361 0.17 -13.07 11.40
CA ASP A 361 1.52 -13.10 11.96
C ASP A 361 2.44 -13.96 11.07
N LEU A 362 3.37 -13.31 10.36
CA LEU A 362 4.31 -14.00 9.48
C LEU A 362 5.37 -14.81 10.24
N LYS A 363 5.56 -14.56 11.55
CA LYS A 363 6.47 -15.36 12.40
C LYS A 363 5.95 -16.79 12.59
N SER A 364 4.66 -17.02 12.37
CA SER A 364 4.07 -18.37 12.38
C SER A 364 4.55 -19.26 11.22
N ILE A 365 5.12 -18.65 10.17
CA ILE A 365 5.65 -19.38 9.01
C ILE A 365 7.14 -19.65 9.24
N SER A 366 7.54 -20.92 9.10
CA SER A 366 8.94 -21.35 9.17
C SER A 366 9.50 -21.57 7.75
N PRO A 367 10.12 -20.55 7.14
CA PRO A 367 10.73 -20.70 5.82
C PRO A 367 12.00 -21.58 5.89
N PRO A 368 12.41 -22.20 4.77
CA PRO A 368 13.67 -22.93 4.71
C PRO A 368 14.87 -21.98 4.86
N ALA A 369 16.00 -22.53 5.28
CA ALA A 369 17.26 -21.79 5.36
C ALA A 369 17.63 -21.15 4.01
N ALA A 370 18.11 -19.90 4.05
CA ALA A 370 18.47 -19.13 2.87
C ALA A 370 19.87 -19.51 2.34
N PRO A 371 20.02 -20.10 1.15
CA PRO A 371 21.32 -20.37 0.57
C PRO A 371 21.96 -19.11 -0.04
N PRO A 372 23.30 -19.03 -0.09
CA PRO A 372 24.26 -20.07 0.36
C PRO A 372 24.59 -19.98 1.86
N THR A 373 24.07 -18.97 2.57
CA THR A 373 24.47 -18.68 3.96
C THR A 373 23.94 -19.69 4.97
N GLY A 374 22.87 -20.42 4.64
CA GLY A 374 22.18 -21.33 5.56
C GLY A 374 21.43 -20.58 6.68
N ALA A 375 21.25 -19.26 6.54
CA ALA A 375 20.62 -18.44 7.57
C ALA A 375 19.11 -18.70 7.66
N MET A 376 18.58 -18.79 8.87
CA MET A 376 17.14 -18.78 9.12
C MET A 376 16.66 -17.32 9.08
N VAL A 377 15.94 -16.97 8.01
CA VAL A 377 15.47 -15.61 7.78
C VAL A 377 13.95 -15.59 7.89
N PRO A 378 13.35 -14.73 8.74
CA PRO A 378 11.89 -14.65 8.83
C PRO A 378 11.29 -14.04 7.55
N ILE A 379 9.99 -14.27 7.34
CA ILE A 379 9.25 -13.55 6.31
C ILE A 379 8.85 -12.19 6.87
N TRP A 380 9.34 -11.11 6.25
CA TRP A 380 8.91 -9.75 6.58
C TRP A 380 7.72 -9.32 5.74
N GLY A 381 6.91 -8.40 6.28
CA GLY A 381 5.70 -7.93 5.62
C GLY A 381 5.97 -7.26 4.27
N GLU A 382 7.03 -6.48 4.13
CA GLU A 382 7.32 -5.73 2.90
C GLU A 382 7.46 -6.63 1.65
N PRO A 383 8.38 -7.63 1.61
CA PRO A 383 8.45 -8.51 0.46
C PRO A 383 7.19 -9.37 0.28
N ALA A 384 6.52 -9.76 1.37
CA ALA A 384 5.31 -10.58 1.30
C ALA A 384 4.15 -9.86 0.60
N VAL A 385 3.84 -8.62 0.99
CA VAL A 385 2.72 -7.86 0.38
C VAL A 385 2.99 -7.46 -1.06
N ARG A 386 4.26 -7.27 -1.46
CA ARG A 386 4.63 -7.03 -2.85
C ARG A 386 4.37 -8.24 -3.74
N ILE A 387 4.70 -9.45 -3.25
CA ILE A 387 4.45 -10.68 -4.01
C ILE A 387 2.95 -11.00 -4.05
N LEU A 388 2.20 -10.73 -2.97
CA LEU A 388 0.74 -10.79 -2.98
C LEU A 388 0.14 -9.82 -4.01
N ASP A 389 0.66 -8.59 -4.12
CA ASP A 389 0.21 -7.61 -5.11
C ASP A 389 0.47 -8.06 -6.56
N LEU A 390 1.61 -8.71 -6.82
CA LEU A 390 1.92 -9.35 -8.11
C LEU A 390 0.99 -10.53 -8.44
N ALA A 391 0.41 -11.16 -7.42
CA ALA A 391 -0.61 -12.19 -7.57
C ALA A 391 -2.04 -11.61 -7.62
N GLY A 392 -2.22 -10.28 -7.60
CA GLY A 392 -3.52 -9.62 -7.68
C GLY A 392 -4.21 -9.39 -6.33
N MET A 393 -3.54 -9.65 -5.20
CA MET A 393 -4.06 -9.43 -3.85
C MET A 393 -3.39 -8.21 -3.19
N VAL A 394 -4.10 -7.09 -3.13
CA VAL A 394 -3.57 -5.82 -2.63
C VAL A 394 -3.78 -5.71 -1.12
N CYS A 395 -2.71 -5.73 -0.34
CA CYS A 395 -2.75 -5.60 1.12
C CYS A 395 -1.60 -4.71 1.62
N ASN A 396 -1.48 -4.52 2.94
CA ASN A 396 -0.40 -3.73 3.53
C ASN A 396 0.35 -4.51 4.61
N LYS A 397 1.68 -4.33 4.66
CA LYS A 397 2.45 -4.76 5.82
C LYS A 397 1.99 -3.98 7.05
N ASN A 398 2.08 -4.58 8.23
CA ASN A 398 1.67 -3.93 9.46
C ASN A 398 2.52 -4.46 10.63
N THR A 399 2.86 -3.59 11.57
CA THR A 399 3.44 -4.04 12.84
C THR A 399 2.40 -4.84 13.63
N ILE A 400 2.87 -5.79 14.42
CA ILE A 400 2.05 -6.55 15.37
C ILE A 400 2.70 -6.49 16.76
N PRO A 401 1.99 -6.87 17.85
CA PRO A 401 2.58 -6.87 19.17
C PRO A 401 3.91 -7.65 19.21
N GLY A 402 4.91 -7.05 19.85
CA GLY A 402 6.29 -7.55 19.90
C GLY A 402 7.21 -7.06 18.77
N ASP A 403 6.70 -6.39 17.73
CA ASP A 403 7.56 -5.72 16.75
C ASP A 403 8.24 -4.48 17.37
N LEU A 404 9.51 -4.26 17.01
CA LEU A 404 10.31 -3.12 17.49
C LEU A 404 10.47 -2.01 16.45
N GLU A 405 10.30 -2.33 15.16
CA GLU A 405 10.57 -1.41 14.05
C GLU A 405 9.54 -1.55 12.92
N THR A 406 8.95 -0.44 12.47
CA THR A 406 7.97 -0.41 11.38
C THR A 406 8.56 -0.82 10.02
N SER A 407 9.84 -0.54 9.78
CA SER A 407 10.57 -0.97 8.57
C SER A 407 10.58 -2.48 8.42
N LEU A 408 10.70 -3.20 9.54
CA LEU A 408 10.82 -4.65 9.67
C LEU A 408 9.55 -5.32 10.21
N ALA A 409 8.39 -4.69 10.00
CA ALA A 409 7.09 -5.22 10.39
C ALA A 409 6.92 -6.70 9.99
N THR A 410 6.44 -7.51 10.95
CA THR A 410 6.28 -8.96 10.78
C THR A 410 4.83 -9.40 10.56
N GLY A 411 3.91 -8.45 10.39
CA GLY A 411 2.51 -8.74 10.08
C GLY A 411 2.03 -8.30 8.69
N ILE A 412 0.92 -8.88 8.26
CA ILE A 412 0.10 -8.41 7.13
C ILE A 412 -1.29 -8.11 7.64
N ARG A 413 -1.81 -6.92 7.31
CA ARG A 413 -3.18 -6.54 7.67
C ARG A 413 -4.10 -6.78 6.48
N LEU A 414 -5.17 -7.52 6.74
CA LEU A 414 -6.17 -7.92 5.76
C LEU A 414 -7.56 -7.46 6.22
N GLY A 415 -8.38 -7.01 5.28
CA GLY A 415 -9.74 -6.57 5.51
C GLY A 415 -10.68 -6.96 4.37
N THR A 416 -11.95 -7.05 4.71
CA THR A 416 -13.01 -7.55 3.83
C THR A 416 -14.00 -6.51 3.26
N PRO A 417 -13.97 -5.18 3.56
CA PRO A 417 -14.97 -4.25 3.01
C PRO A 417 -15.09 -4.28 1.49
N TRP A 418 -13.96 -4.07 0.79
CA TRP A 418 -13.94 -4.00 -0.68
C TRP A 418 -14.40 -5.29 -1.33
N LEU A 419 -13.88 -6.43 -0.86
CA LEU A 419 -14.23 -7.77 -1.36
C LEU A 419 -15.74 -8.03 -1.23
N THR A 420 -16.29 -7.68 -0.07
CA THR A 420 -17.71 -7.90 0.22
C THR A 420 -18.61 -6.99 -0.60
N GLN A 421 -18.22 -5.73 -0.83
CA GLN A 421 -18.96 -4.82 -1.72
C GLN A 421 -19.08 -5.35 -3.15
N ARG A 422 -18.07 -6.12 -3.60
CA ARG A 422 -18.06 -6.78 -4.91
C ARG A 422 -18.74 -8.16 -4.91
N GLY A 423 -19.45 -8.51 -3.83
CA GLY A 423 -20.29 -9.71 -3.76
C GLY A 423 -19.59 -10.98 -3.29
N LEU A 424 -18.33 -10.91 -2.84
CA LEU A 424 -17.64 -12.08 -2.29
C LEU A 424 -18.18 -12.45 -0.90
N ILE A 425 -18.24 -13.75 -0.62
CA ILE A 425 -18.82 -14.34 0.59
C ILE A 425 -17.82 -15.26 1.31
N GLU A 426 -18.25 -15.90 2.40
CA GLU A 426 -17.42 -16.70 3.29
C GLU A 426 -16.66 -17.82 2.56
N LYS A 427 -17.32 -18.47 1.60
CA LYS A 427 -16.70 -19.52 0.76
C LYS A 427 -15.53 -18.99 -0.08
N ASP A 428 -15.65 -17.75 -0.57
CA ASP A 428 -14.58 -17.11 -1.32
C ASP A 428 -13.42 -16.75 -0.39
N MET A 429 -13.71 -16.37 0.86
CA MET A 429 -12.69 -16.09 1.87
C MET A 429 -11.86 -17.31 2.21
N ASP A 430 -12.47 -18.50 2.32
CA ASP A 430 -11.71 -19.75 2.53
C ASP A 430 -10.81 -20.10 1.33
N THR A 431 -11.31 -19.86 0.11
CA THR A 431 -10.52 -20.05 -1.12
C THR A 431 -9.32 -19.10 -1.12
N LEU A 432 -9.55 -17.82 -0.84
CA LEU A 432 -8.50 -16.80 -0.74
C LEU A 432 -7.51 -17.09 0.38
N ALA A 433 -7.97 -17.62 1.53
CA ALA A 433 -7.08 -18.08 2.60
C ALA A 433 -6.12 -19.18 2.13
N GLY A 434 -6.62 -20.13 1.32
CA GLY A 434 -5.80 -21.16 0.69
C GLY A 434 -4.73 -20.61 -0.25
N LEU A 435 -5.09 -19.62 -1.07
CA LEU A 435 -4.18 -18.95 -2.01
C LEU A 435 -3.12 -18.12 -1.28
N ILE A 436 -3.50 -17.36 -0.25
CA ILE A 436 -2.58 -16.62 0.62
C ILE A 436 -1.62 -17.59 1.31
N HIS A 437 -2.12 -18.68 1.90
CA HIS A 437 -1.29 -19.70 2.53
C HIS A 437 -0.28 -20.30 1.55
N LYS A 438 -0.74 -20.71 0.36
CA LYS A 438 0.13 -21.30 -0.67
C LYS A 438 1.25 -20.36 -1.07
N LEU A 439 0.94 -19.09 -1.32
CA LEU A 439 1.93 -18.09 -1.72
C LEU A 439 2.95 -17.83 -0.60
N LEU A 440 2.48 -17.55 0.62
CA LEU A 440 3.35 -17.16 1.73
C LEU A 440 4.27 -18.30 2.20
N THR A 441 3.78 -19.54 2.25
CA THR A 441 4.58 -20.71 2.67
C THR A 441 5.63 -21.13 1.64
N ASN A 442 5.51 -20.65 0.38
CA ASN A 442 6.49 -20.91 -0.68
C ASN A 442 7.54 -19.80 -0.83
N LEU A 443 7.44 -18.71 -0.07
CA LEU A 443 8.45 -17.65 -0.09
C LEU A 443 9.82 -18.14 0.38
N LYS A 444 10.87 -17.62 -0.27
CA LYS A 444 12.28 -17.82 0.07
C LYS A 444 12.87 -16.48 0.51
N PRO A 445 12.76 -16.13 1.81
CA PRO A 445 13.20 -14.83 2.32
C PRO A 445 14.72 -14.75 2.43
N TYR A 446 15.24 -13.54 2.25
CA TYR A 446 16.64 -13.18 2.44
C TYR A 446 16.73 -11.67 2.67
N PHE A 447 17.90 -11.12 2.96
CA PHE A 447 18.05 -9.67 3.14
C PHE A 447 19.42 -9.17 2.72
N TYR A 448 19.51 -7.88 2.41
CA TYR A 448 20.78 -7.18 2.26
C TYR A 448 21.03 -6.26 3.45
N GLN A 449 22.30 -6.02 3.79
CA GLN A 449 22.66 -4.91 4.66
C GLN A 449 22.78 -3.63 3.80
N GLY A 450 21.83 -2.71 3.95
CA GLY A 450 21.86 -1.39 3.31
C GLY A 450 22.52 -0.32 4.20
N LEU A 451 22.69 0.89 3.65
CA LEU A 451 23.24 2.04 4.38
C LEU A 451 22.40 2.43 5.60
N SER A 452 21.08 2.28 5.50
CA SER A 452 20.10 2.66 6.53
C SER A 452 19.57 1.46 7.32
N GLY A 453 20.18 0.27 7.19
CA GLY A 453 19.77 -0.95 7.90
C GLY A 453 19.42 -2.12 6.99
N VAL A 454 18.70 -3.09 7.55
CA VAL A 454 18.31 -4.32 6.87
C VAL A 454 17.32 -4.02 5.74
N LEU A 455 17.53 -4.62 4.57
CA LEU A 455 16.64 -4.55 3.41
C LEU A 455 16.03 -5.93 3.13
N PRO A 456 14.82 -6.22 3.67
CA PRO A 456 14.13 -7.48 3.45
C PRO A 456 13.82 -7.75 1.98
N ARG A 457 13.98 -9.01 1.56
CA ARG A 457 13.65 -9.51 0.23
C ARG A 457 13.08 -10.92 0.32
N ALA A 458 12.41 -11.36 -0.74
CA ALA A 458 12.02 -12.75 -0.91
C ALA A 458 11.99 -13.11 -2.39
N LYS A 459 12.17 -14.40 -2.68
CA LYS A 459 11.89 -14.98 -4.00
C LYS A 459 10.77 -16.01 -3.89
N ILE A 460 10.10 -16.29 -4.99
CA ILE A 460 9.07 -17.31 -5.12
C ILE A 460 9.26 -18.10 -6.41
N ASP A 461 8.87 -19.36 -6.41
CA ASP A 461 8.83 -20.15 -7.64
C ASP A 461 7.79 -19.58 -8.61
N ARG A 462 8.12 -19.53 -9.91
CA ARG A 462 7.23 -18.97 -10.95
C ARG A 462 5.91 -19.71 -10.97
N ASP A 463 5.94 -21.03 -10.94
CA ASP A 463 4.73 -21.82 -11.15
C ASP A 463 3.73 -21.61 -10.01
N VAL A 464 4.24 -21.45 -8.78
CA VAL A 464 3.41 -21.10 -7.62
C VAL A 464 2.80 -19.71 -7.78
N LEU A 465 3.58 -18.72 -8.23
CA LEU A 465 3.08 -17.35 -8.41
C LEU A 465 2.02 -17.29 -9.51
N GLU A 466 2.26 -17.93 -10.66
CA GLU A 466 1.31 -17.92 -11.77
C GLU A 466 0.03 -18.66 -11.42
N GLU A 467 0.11 -19.84 -10.80
CA GLU A 467 -1.09 -20.57 -10.38
C GLU A 467 -1.97 -19.72 -9.44
N VAL A 468 -1.35 -19.12 -8.41
CA VAL A 468 -2.10 -18.25 -7.48
C VAL A 468 -2.65 -17.01 -8.21
N ARG A 469 -1.89 -16.40 -9.11
CA ARG A 469 -2.33 -15.25 -9.90
C ARG A 469 -3.55 -15.60 -10.77
N THR A 470 -3.53 -16.75 -11.45
CA THR A 470 -4.64 -17.24 -12.27
C THR A 470 -5.91 -17.43 -11.42
N ASP A 471 -5.78 -18.09 -10.27
CA ASP A 471 -6.91 -18.35 -9.37
C ASP A 471 -7.49 -17.06 -8.78
N VAL A 472 -6.63 -16.11 -8.40
CA VAL A 472 -7.05 -14.78 -7.93
C VAL A 472 -7.77 -14.01 -9.04
N ALA A 473 -7.24 -14.03 -10.27
CA ALA A 473 -7.87 -13.38 -11.43
C ALA A 473 -9.26 -13.99 -11.70
N GLY A 474 -9.41 -15.32 -11.62
CA GLY A 474 -10.70 -15.99 -11.70
C GLY A 474 -11.71 -15.52 -10.66
N ILE A 475 -11.24 -15.23 -9.43
CA ILE A 475 -12.08 -14.66 -8.37
C ILE A 475 -12.42 -13.18 -8.64
N ALA A 476 -11.48 -12.40 -9.18
CA ALA A 476 -11.71 -11.00 -9.52
C ALA A 476 -12.73 -10.84 -10.68
N ILE A 477 -12.70 -11.72 -11.68
CA ILE A 477 -13.64 -11.72 -12.81
C ILE A 477 -15.09 -11.95 -12.37
N LYS A 478 -15.32 -12.85 -11.40
CA LYS A 478 -16.68 -13.09 -10.87
C LYS A 478 -17.18 -11.99 -9.93
N ALA A 479 -16.29 -11.13 -9.43
CA ALA A 479 -16.62 -10.11 -8.44
C ALA A 479 -17.17 -8.86 -9.13
N GLY A 480 -18.30 -8.34 -8.64
CA GLY A 480 -19.04 -7.25 -9.28
C GLY A 480 -18.25 -5.95 -9.45
N ILE A 481 -18.59 -5.19 -10.50
CA ILE A 481 -18.10 -3.85 -10.83
C ILE A 481 -19.29 -3.00 -11.32
N ASP A 482 -19.18 -1.67 -11.29
CA ASP A 482 -20.22 -0.73 -11.72
C ASP A 482 -19.87 0.04 -13.01
N PHE A 483 -18.92 -0.47 -13.80
CA PHE A 483 -18.46 0.09 -15.07
C PHE A 483 -18.09 -1.02 -16.07
N GLU A 484 -17.89 -0.66 -17.34
CA GLU A 484 -17.45 -1.58 -18.40
C GLU A 484 -15.92 -1.62 -18.49
N LEU A 485 -15.34 -2.82 -18.72
CA LEU A 485 -13.91 -2.98 -18.93
C LEU A 485 -13.54 -2.69 -20.38
N GLU A 486 -12.42 -1.99 -20.60
CA GLU A 486 -11.92 -1.68 -21.95
C GLU A 486 -10.97 -2.74 -22.49
N GLY A 487 -10.48 -3.64 -21.63
CA GLY A 487 -9.65 -4.77 -22.02
C GLY A 487 -8.16 -4.42 -22.15
N PHE A 488 -7.65 -3.46 -21.36
CA PHE A 488 -6.21 -3.16 -21.37
C PHE A 488 -5.37 -4.40 -21.03
N VAL A 489 -4.18 -4.48 -21.62
CA VAL A 489 -3.23 -5.61 -21.45
C VAL A 489 -1.90 -5.10 -20.88
N TYR A 490 -0.82 -5.90 -21.01
CA TYR A 490 0.53 -5.51 -20.62
C TYR A 490 0.91 -4.12 -21.21
N PRO A 491 1.55 -3.22 -20.44
CA PRO A 491 2.18 -3.44 -19.14
C PRO A 491 1.23 -3.35 -17.92
N HIS A 492 -0.03 -3.00 -18.12
CA HIS A 492 -0.98 -2.78 -17.02
C HIS A 492 -1.39 -4.10 -16.35
N TYR A 493 -1.60 -5.15 -17.16
CA TYR A 493 -2.02 -6.47 -16.69
C TYR A 493 -1.20 -7.60 -17.33
N GLN A 494 -0.69 -8.51 -16.50
CA GLN A 494 0.06 -9.69 -16.93
C GLN A 494 -0.87 -10.89 -17.18
N GLU A 495 -2.00 -10.71 -17.87
CA GLU A 495 -2.82 -11.85 -18.26
C GLU A 495 -2.04 -12.72 -19.26
N ILE A 496 -1.87 -13.98 -18.89
CA ILE A 496 -1.38 -15.04 -19.74
C ILE A 496 -2.59 -15.91 -20.05
N ASP A 497 -2.82 -16.25 -21.31
CA ASP A 497 -3.95 -17.09 -21.68
C ASP A 497 -3.74 -18.51 -21.14
N HIS A 498 -4.45 -18.86 -20.07
CA HIS A 498 -4.39 -20.19 -19.46
C HIS A 498 -5.45 -21.14 -20.03
N THR A 499 -6.19 -20.75 -21.07
CA THR A 499 -7.17 -21.63 -21.75
C THR A 499 -6.49 -22.80 -22.49
N GLY A 500 -5.16 -22.84 -22.52
CA GLY A 500 -4.35 -23.78 -23.29
C GLY A 500 -4.16 -23.34 -24.74
N THR A 501 -4.70 -22.19 -25.13
CA THR A 501 -4.51 -21.60 -26.47
C THR A 501 -3.28 -20.70 -26.43
N THR A 502 -2.10 -21.25 -26.73
CA THR A 502 -0.88 -20.44 -26.77
C THR A 502 -0.99 -19.39 -27.86
N ILE A 503 -0.78 -18.12 -27.53
CA ILE A 503 -0.78 -17.05 -28.53
C ILE A 503 0.56 -17.09 -29.27
N PRO A 504 0.62 -17.47 -30.56
CA PRO A 504 1.86 -17.41 -31.31
C PRO A 504 2.27 -15.94 -31.48
N GLY A 505 3.55 -15.64 -31.24
CA GLY A 505 4.05 -14.28 -31.41
C GLY A 505 5.52 -14.16 -31.05
N GLN A 506 6.09 -13.00 -31.37
CA GLN A 506 7.43 -12.63 -30.94
C GLN A 506 7.37 -11.89 -29.61
N ILE A 507 8.44 -11.97 -28.83
CA ILE A 507 8.55 -11.24 -27.57
C ILE A 507 9.54 -10.09 -27.75
N LYS A 508 9.07 -8.87 -27.53
CA LYS A 508 9.90 -7.67 -27.57
C LYS A 508 10.38 -7.33 -26.17
N VAL A 509 11.70 -7.32 -25.98
CA VAL A 509 12.37 -6.95 -24.73
C VAL A 509 13.04 -5.58 -24.90
N THR A 510 12.62 -4.59 -24.12
CA THR A 510 13.11 -3.20 -24.24
C THR A 510 13.62 -2.67 -22.91
N GLY A 511 14.77 -1.99 -22.90
CA GLY A 511 15.27 -1.32 -21.69
C GLY A 511 16.74 -0.89 -21.76
N PHE A 512 17.15 0.03 -20.89
CA PHE A 512 18.55 0.46 -20.78
C PHE A 512 19.53 -0.65 -20.37
N ARG A 513 19.00 -1.74 -19.81
CA ARG A 513 19.74 -2.93 -19.39
C ARG A 513 19.32 -4.19 -20.14
N ALA A 514 18.57 -4.07 -21.25
CA ALA A 514 18.05 -5.23 -21.97
C ALA A 514 19.16 -6.16 -22.48
N ARG A 515 20.28 -5.58 -22.94
CA ARG A 515 21.44 -6.34 -23.40
C ARG A 515 22.09 -7.17 -22.27
N GLN A 516 22.27 -6.58 -21.08
CA GLN A 516 22.81 -7.28 -19.90
C GLN A 516 21.81 -8.30 -19.34
N PHE A 517 20.53 -7.94 -19.29
CA PHE A 517 19.44 -8.83 -18.89
C PHE A 517 19.45 -10.11 -19.73
N LEU A 518 19.35 -9.97 -21.06
CA LEU A 518 19.34 -11.12 -21.97
C LEU A 518 20.65 -11.92 -21.90
N ASN A 519 21.79 -11.24 -21.75
CA ASN A 519 23.07 -11.91 -21.56
C ASN A 519 23.12 -12.74 -20.27
N GLN A 520 22.41 -12.37 -19.21
CA GLN A 520 22.44 -13.12 -17.94
C GLN A 520 21.38 -14.22 -17.84
N ILE A 521 20.39 -14.24 -18.73
CA ILE A 521 19.33 -15.27 -18.73
C ILE A 521 19.50 -16.31 -19.84
N THR A 522 20.36 -16.06 -20.82
CA THR A 522 20.69 -16.98 -21.92
C THR A 522 22.11 -17.52 -21.74
N PRO A 523 22.46 -18.71 -22.25
CA PRO A 523 23.84 -19.19 -22.29
C PRO A 523 24.68 -18.57 -23.40
N LEU A 524 24.08 -17.96 -24.44
CA LEU A 524 24.79 -17.27 -25.52
C LEU A 524 25.35 -15.91 -25.06
N ASN A 525 26.49 -15.47 -25.59
CA ASN A 525 26.96 -14.10 -25.39
C ASN A 525 26.14 -13.09 -26.21
N VAL A 526 25.05 -12.58 -25.63
CA VAL A 526 24.19 -11.57 -26.27
C VAL A 526 24.90 -10.23 -26.43
N LEU A 527 26.03 -10.01 -25.75
CA LEU A 527 26.81 -8.80 -25.93
C LEU A 527 27.42 -8.73 -27.33
N ASP A 528 27.66 -9.84 -28.02
CA ASP A 528 28.30 -9.78 -29.34
C ASP A 528 27.32 -9.52 -30.48
N ILE A 529 26.01 -9.58 -30.20
CA ILE A 529 24.95 -9.40 -31.21
C ILE A 529 24.88 -7.93 -31.64
N SER A 530 25.16 -7.70 -32.92
CA SER A 530 25.04 -6.39 -33.56
C SER A 530 23.60 -6.07 -33.97
N ILE A 531 23.30 -4.80 -34.21
CA ILE A 531 21.97 -4.41 -34.70
C ILE A 531 21.72 -5.06 -36.07
N GLY A 532 20.56 -5.68 -36.24
CA GLY A 532 20.17 -6.45 -37.42
C GLY A 532 20.65 -7.91 -37.42
N GLU A 533 21.49 -8.30 -36.46
CA GLU A 533 22.00 -9.66 -36.35
C GLU A 533 21.05 -10.56 -35.56
N LYS A 534 21.04 -11.85 -35.93
CA LYS A 534 20.23 -12.90 -35.33
C LYS A 534 21.12 -13.99 -34.76
N ALA A 535 20.77 -14.51 -33.60
CA ALA A 535 21.44 -15.67 -33.02
C ALA A 535 20.46 -16.58 -32.28
N ALA A 536 20.62 -17.89 -32.45
CA ALA A 536 19.82 -18.87 -31.73
C ALA A 536 20.44 -19.20 -30.36
N SER A 537 19.62 -19.28 -29.33
CA SER A 537 20.03 -19.65 -27.98
C SER A 537 18.94 -20.45 -27.26
N PHE A 538 19.19 -20.74 -25.98
CA PHE A 538 18.28 -21.42 -25.08
C PHE A 538 17.92 -20.49 -23.92
N ILE A 539 16.73 -20.66 -23.36
CA ILE A 539 16.33 -20.09 -22.09
C ILE A 539 16.21 -21.26 -21.12
N LEU A 540 17.00 -21.24 -20.05
CA LEU A 540 17.04 -22.28 -19.04
C LEU A 540 16.35 -21.80 -17.76
N ASN A 541 15.81 -22.75 -17.00
CA ASN A 541 15.33 -22.49 -15.65
C ASN A 541 16.47 -22.62 -14.62
N GLN A 542 16.14 -22.42 -13.35
CA GLN A 542 17.05 -22.51 -12.20
C GLN A 542 17.75 -23.88 -12.05
N ASP A 543 17.16 -24.93 -12.61
CA ASP A 543 17.66 -26.31 -12.52
C ASP A 543 18.42 -26.74 -13.80
N ALA A 544 18.80 -25.77 -14.65
CA ALA A 544 19.46 -25.98 -15.95
C ALA A 544 18.62 -26.83 -16.93
N VAL A 545 17.30 -26.70 -16.86
CA VAL A 545 16.35 -27.36 -17.75
C VAL A 545 15.82 -26.35 -18.76
N LEU A 546 15.69 -26.77 -20.02
CA LEU A 546 15.20 -25.94 -21.12
C LEU A 546 13.75 -25.50 -20.90
N ILE A 547 13.53 -24.19 -20.79
CA ILE A 547 12.21 -23.54 -20.84
C ILE A 547 11.80 -23.36 -22.29
N SER A 548 12.64 -22.71 -23.09
CA SER A 548 12.34 -22.40 -24.49
C SER A 548 13.62 -22.29 -25.32
N GLU A 549 13.54 -22.70 -26.57
CA GLU A 549 14.48 -22.23 -27.58
C GLU A 549 14.09 -20.84 -28.05
N VAL A 550 15.06 -20.01 -28.44
CA VAL A 550 14.78 -18.65 -28.92
C VAL A 550 15.76 -18.27 -30.03
N GLU A 551 15.25 -17.64 -31.09
CA GLU A 551 16.07 -16.78 -31.95
C GLU A 551 16.02 -15.35 -31.39
N ILE A 552 17.18 -14.77 -31.10
CA ILE A 552 17.33 -13.43 -30.55
C ILE A 552 17.82 -12.51 -31.66
N THR A 553 17.06 -11.47 -31.95
CA THR A 553 17.43 -10.41 -32.90
C THR A 553 17.60 -9.10 -32.14
N ARG A 554 18.72 -8.41 -32.33
CA ARG A 554 18.86 -7.03 -31.84
C ARG A 554 18.38 -6.07 -32.92
N VAL A 555 17.49 -5.14 -32.57
CA VAL A 555 16.98 -4.13 -33.51
C VAL A 555 17.43 -2.74 -33.09
N GLU A 556 17.07 -1.74 -33.89
CA GLU A 556 17.36 -0.34 -33.58
C GLU A 556 16.82 0.04 -32.20
N GLN A 557 17.56 0.91 -31.52
CA GLN A 557 17.13 1.45 -30.23
C GLN A 557 15.83 2.22 -30.38
N ASP A 558 15.04 2.27 -29.32
CA ASP A 558 13.82 3.10 -29.34
C ASP A 558 14.14 4.60 -29.26
N SER A 559 13.10 5.43 -29.33
CA SER A 559 13.23 6.89 -29.30
C SER A 559 13.87 7.43 -28.02
N MET A 560 13.99 6.61 -26.96
CA MET A 560 14.60 6.94 -25.69
C MET A 560 16.04 6.38 -25.55
N GLY A 561 16.59 5.79 -26.62
CA GLY A 561 17.92 5.20 -26.62
C GLY A 561 18.00 3.89 -25.81
N ARG A 562 16.87 3.22 -25.58
CA ARG A 562 16.85 1.91 -24.91
C ARG A 562 17.15 0.82 -25.93
N ASP A 563 17.93 -0.18 -25.54
CA ASP A 563 18.14 -1.36 -26.37
C ASP A 563 16.82 -2.13 -26.54
N VAL A 564 16.59 -2.62 -27.76
CA VAL A 564 15.40 -3.40 -28.14
C VAL A 564 15.85 -4.73 -28.75
N PHE A 565 15.26 -5.81 -28.26
CA PHE A 565 15.49 -7.16 -28.76
C PHE A 565 14.16 -7.84 -29.08
N ILE A 566 14.16 -8.65 -30.13
CA ILE A 566 13.03 -9.49 -30.53
C ILE A 566 13.44 -10.95 -30.32
N LEU A 567 12.68 -11.66 -29.49
CA LEU A 567 12.84 -13.08 -29.20
C LEU A 567 11.74 -13.84 -29.94
N SER A 568 12.12 -14.85 -30.73
CA SER A 568 11.17 -15.71 -31.45
C SER A 568 11.23 -17.13 -30.87
N PRO A 569 10.32 -17.50 -29.95
CA PRO A 569 10.20 -18.86 -29.43
C PRO A 569 9.35 -19.76 -30.35
N PRO A 570 9.33 -21.09 -30.13
CA PRO A 570 8.28 -21.96 -30.64
C PRO A 570 6.89 -21.50 -30.18
N ALA A 571 5.89 -21.66 -31.05
CA ALA A 571 4.54 -21.14 -30.84
C ALA A 571 3.87 -21.66 -29.55
N ASP A 572 4.16 -22.89 -29.14
CA ASP A 572 3.64 -23.54 -27.93
C ASP A 572 4.40 -23.16 -26.64
N GLN A 573 5.45 -22.32 -26.76
CA GLN A 573 6.32 -21.91 -25.66
C GLN A 573 6.29 -20.40 -25.38
N THR A 574 5.50 -19.62 -26.13
CA THR A 574 5.42 -18.16 -25.99
C THR A 574 4.99 -17.74 -24.58
N ASP A 575 3.92 -18.31 -24.05
CA ASP A 575 3.32 -17.90 -22.77
C ASP A 575 4.23 -18.18 -21.57
N VAL A 576 4.83 -19.38 -21.54
CA VAL A 576 5.76 -19.78 -20.49
C VAL A 576 7.02 -18.90 -20.50
N LEU A 577 7.48 -18.48 -21.68
CA LEU A 577 8.61 -17.58 -21.83
C LEU A 577 8.24 -16.15 -21.44
N LEU A 578 7.06 -15.65 -21.83
CA LEU A 578 6.55 -14.33 -21.43
C LEU A 578 6.49 -14.21 -19.90
N SER A 579 5.86 -15.19 -19.24
CA SER A 579 5.79 -15.28 -17.78
C SER A 579 7.18 -15.26 -17.14
N TRP A 580 8.09 -16.09 -17.65
CA TRP A 580 9.45 -16.16 -17.15
C TRP A 580 10.17 -14.81 -17.25
N LEU A 581 10.20 -14.21 -18.44
CA LEU A 581 10.90 -12.94 -18.68
C LEU A 581 10.32 -11.79 -17.84
N ARG A 582 8.99 -11.70 -17.77
CA ARG A 582 8.30 -10.70 -16.94
C ARG A 582 8.62 -10.89 -15.46
N GLY A 583 8.52 -12.12 -14.96
CA GLY A 583 8.80 -12.42 -13.56
C GLY A 583 10.27 -12.20 -13.16
N ILE A 584 11.23 -12.47 -14.05
CA ILE A 584 12.64 -12.12 -13.81
C ILE A 584 12.82 -10.60 -13.79
N SER A 585 12.12 -9.86 -14.66
CA SER A 585 12.14 -8.39 -14.66
C SER A 585 11.53 -7.78 -13.39
N ASP A 586 10.44 -8.37 -12.89
CA ASP A 586 9.78 -7.96 -11.62
C ASP A 586 10.68 -8.21 -10.41
N GLY A 587 11.61 -9.17 -10.50
CA GLY A 587 12.70 -9.39 -9.54
C GLY A 587 12.36 -10.29 -8.35
N TYR A 588 11.21 -10.98 -8.37
CA TYR A 588 10.78 -11.89 -7.29
C TYR A 588 10.84 -13.37 -7.68
N ILE A 589 11.09 -13.72 -8.94
CA ILE A 589 11.18 -15.12 -9.35
C ILE A 589 12.47 -15.76 -8.84
N LEU A 590 12.35 -16.98 -8.33
CA LEU A 590 13.46 -17.84 -7.95
C LEU A 590 14.12 -18.42 -9.20
N PHE A 591 15.27 -17.86 -9.56
CA PHE A 591 16.06 -18.30 -10.73
C PHE A 591 17.40 -18.95 -10.37
N ASP A 592 17.76 -19.00 -9.09
CA ASP A 592 18.95 -19.69 -8.59
C ASP A 592 18.64 -20.26 -7.19
N ARG A 593 18.59 -21.59 -7.07
CA ARG A 593 18.31 -22.29 -5.81
C ARG A 593 19.52 -22.35 -4.88
N GLN A 594 20.73 -22.14 -5.40
CA GLN A 594 21.97 -22.22 -4.62
C GLN A 594 22.37 -20.86 -4.06
N ASP A 595 21.85 -19.77 -4.62
CA ASP A 595 22.15 -18.41 -4.18
C ASP A 595 20.96 -17.45 -4.34
N LEU A 596 20.21 -17.24 -3.25
CA LEU A 596 19.08 -16.31 -3.24
C LEU A 596 19.51 -14.85 -3.44
N PHE A 597 20.78 -14.51 -3.20
CA PHE A 597 21.28 -13.15 -3.29
C PHE A 597 21.58 -12.73 -4.73
N ARG A 598 21.61 -13.69 -5.67
CA ARG A 598 21.82 -13.42 -7.10
C ARG A 598 20.75 -12.47 -7.63
N LYS A 599 21.20 -11.60 -8.54
CA LYS A 599 20.38 -10.65 -9.28
C LYS A 599 20.65 -10.81 -10.77
N VAL A 600 19.62 -10.55 -11.56
CA VAL A 600 19.73 -10.30 -12.99
C VAL A 600 19.59 -8.79 -13.20
N GLU A 601 20.33 -8.24 -14.14
CA GLU A 601 20.26 -6.82 -14.51
C GLU A 601 18.87 -6.49 -15.07
N GLY A 602 18.24 -5.45 -14.55
CA GLY A 602 16.91 -4.99 -14.99
C GLY A 602 16.58 -3.63 -14.36
N PRO A 603 15.31 -3.18 -14.44
CA PRO A 603 14.17 -3.84 -15.09
C PRO A 603 14.18 -3.69 -16.61
N VAL A 604 13.38 -4.51 -17.30
CA VAL A 604 13.09 -4.46 -18.74
C VAL A 604 11.59 -4.57 -18.99
N ILE A 605 11.13 -4.03 -20.12
CA ILE A 605 9.77 -4.17 -20.61
C ILE A 605 9.69 -5.41 -21.50
N VAL A 606 8.67 -6.26 -21.32
CA VAL A 606 8.50 -7.53 -22.04
C VAL A 606 7.10 -7.61 -22.66
N GLU A 607 7.03 -7.22 -23.94
CA GLU A 607 5.80 -7.10 -24.71
C GLU A 607 5.62 -8.31 -25.64
N LEU A 608 4.39 -8.78 -25.77
CA LEU A 608 4.02 -9.72 -26.83
C LEU A 608 3.74 -8.91 -28.11
N VAL A 609 4.39 -9.28 -29.20
CA VAL A 609 4.13 -8.76 -30.53
C VAL A 609 3.40 -9.85 -31.30
N ALA A 610 2.07 -9.73 -31.35
CA ALA A 610 1.20 -10.66 -32.06
C ALA A 610 1.35 -10.50 -33.58
N GLY A 611 1.38 -11.63 -34.31
CA GLY A 611 1.46 -11.64 -35.77
C GLY A 611 1.77 -13.04 -36.32
N GLU A 612 1.64 -13.22 -37.64
CA GLU A 612 2.15 -14.41 -38.33
C GLU A 612 3.69 -14.36 -38.28
N VAL A 613 4.26 -15.21 -37.44
CA VAL A 613 5.72 -15.38 -37.34
C VAL A 613 6.07 -16.68 -38.04
N ASP A 614 7.12 -16.65 -38.86
CA ASP A 614 7.72 -17.90 -39.35
C ASP A 614 8.08 -18.76 -38.13
N PRO A 615 7.51 -19.98 -38.00
CA PRO A 615 7.71 -20.77 -36.81
C PRO A 615 9.20 -21.10 -36.68
N PHE A 616 9.81 -20.63 -35.58
CA PHE A 616 11.12 -21.11 -35.21
C PHE A 616 10.99 -22.61 -34.92
N LEU A 617 11.56 -23.44 -35.80
CA LEU A 617 11.49 -24.88 -35.67
C LEU A 617 12.45 -25.32 -34.56
N PRO A 618 11.94 -25.81 -33.41
CA PRO A 618 12.81 -26.24 -32.32
C PRO A 618 13.65 -27.43 -32.77
N ALA A 619 14.93 -27.42 -32.39
CA ALA A 619 15.84 -28.53 -32.62
C ALA A 619 15.90 -29.50 -31.41
N ALA A 620 15.48 -29.04 -30.23
CA ALA A 620 15.46 -29.74 -28.96
C ALA A 620 14.05 -29.69 -28.32
N GLY A 621 13.65 -30.77 -27.67
CA GLY A 621 12.38 -30.78 -26.91
C GLY A 621 12.47 -29.97 -25.62
N ALA A 622 11.41 -29.23 -25.28
CA ALA A 622 11.27 -28.58 -23.97
C ALA A 622 11.51 -29.60 -22.85
N GLY A 623 12.11 -29.15 -21.73
CA GLY A 623 12.49 -30.04 -20.63
C GLY A 623 13.82 -30.77 -20.81
N ALA A 624 14.55 -30.58 -21.91
CA ALA A 624 15.90 -31.12 -22.08
C ALA A 624 16.88 -30.52 -21.04
N ALA A 625 17.75 -31.36 -20.48
CA ALA A 625 18.78 -30.91 -19.55
C ALA A 625 19.92 -30.22 -20.30
N ALA A 626 20.43 -29.11 -19.76
CA ALA A 626 21.47 -28.31 -20.40
C ALA A 626 22.75 -29.11 -20.68
N LYS A 627 23.10 -30.10 -19.84
CA LYS A 627 24.24 -30.99 -20.08
C LYS A 627 24.17 -31.71 -21.44
N ASP A 628 22.96 -32.09 -21.87
CA ASP A 628 22.73 -32.81 -23.12
C ASP A 628 22.71 -31.84 -24.31
N LEU A 629 22.22 -30.61 -24.07
CA LEU A 629 22.20 -29.54 -25.06
C LEU A 629 23.60 -29.02 -25.38
N ILE A 630 24.49 -28.92 -24.39
CA ILE A 630 25.89 -28.48 -24.59
C ILE A 630 26.61 -29.40 -25.59
N GLY A 631 26.41 -30.71 -25.48
CA GLY A 631 27.03 -31.67 -26.40
C GLY A 631 26.47 -31.62 -27.83
N LYS A 632 25.17 -31.31 -27.98
CA LYS A 632 24.48 -31.30 -29.29
C LYS A 632 24.55 -29.95 -30.01
N TYR A 633 24.54 -28.85 -29.27
CA TYR A 633 24.48 -27.48 -29.78
C TYR A 633 25.50 -26.55 -29.09
N PRO A 634 26.80 -26.90 -29.08
CA PRO A 634 27.83 -26.14 -28.36
C PRO A 634 27.90 -24.67 -28.80
N GLN A 635 27.59 -24.36 -30.06
CA GLN A 635 27.56 -23.00 -30.61
C GLN A 635 26.50 -22.08 -29.98
N ARG A 636 25.52 -22.64 -29.25
CA ARG A 636 24.47 -21.88 -28.54
C ARG A 636 24.84 -21.59 -27.08
N PHE A 637 26.01 -22.04 -26.64
CA PHE A 637 26.55 -21.82 -25.30
C PHE A 637 27.88 -21.07 -25.38
N ASP A 638 27.99 -19.96 -24.66
CA ASP A 638 29.27 -19.39 -24.29
C ASP A 638 29.60 -19.79 -22.85
N LEU A 639 30.37 -20.86 -22.72
CA LEU A 639 30.80 -21.40 -21.43
C LEU A 639 31.85 -20.53 -20.72
N THR A 640 32.39 -19.50 -21.39
CA THR A 640 33.32 -18.54 -20.77
C THR A 640 32.60 -17.47 -19.95
N LYS A 641 31.29 -17.34 -20.12
CA LYS A 641 30.49 -16.37 -19.37
C LYS A 641 30.56 -16.65 -17.87
N PRO A 642 30.74 -15.61 -17.05
CA PRO A 642 30.82 -15.78 -15.61
C PRO A 642 29.48 -16.21 -14.99
N TYR A 643 28.36 -15.90 -15.65
CA TYR A 643 27.04 -16.28 -15.18
C TYR A 643 26.01 -16.29 -16.32
N TYR A 644 25.11 -17.27 -16.26
CA TYR A 644 23.77 -17.23 -16.82
C TYR A 644 22.84 -18.11 -15.98
N ILE A 645 21.53 -17.88 -16.03
CA ILE A 645 20.56 -18.71 -15.30
C ILE A 645 20.76 -20.20 -15.64
N GLY A 646 20.85 -21.05 -14.61
CA GLY A 646 21.07 -22.49 -14.73
C GLY A 646 22.53 -22.92 -14.73
N VAL A 647 23.50 -22.01 -14.89
CA VAL A 647 24.93 -22.37 -14.94
C VAL A 647 25.42 -23.12 -13.70
N ASN A 648 24.92 -22.75 -12.51
CA ASN A 648 25.31 -23.37 -11.23
C ASN A 648 24.76 -24.80 -11.07
N SER A 649 23.77 -25.19 -11.85
CA SER A 649 23.17 -26.53 -11.83
C SER A 649 23.83 -27.47 -12.85
N LEU A 650 24.84 -27.00 -13.58
CA LEU A 650 25.65 -27.84 -14.47
C LEU A 650 26.68 -28.68 -13.67
N PRO A 651 27.05 -29.87 -14.17
CA PRO A 651 28.06 -30.69 -13.52
C PRO A 651 29.44 -30.01 -13.53
N PRO A 652 30.30 -30.26 -12.51
CA PRO A 652 31.66 -29.73 -12.47
C PRO A 652 32.44 -30.03 -13.75
N GLY A 653 33.07 -29.01 -14.34
CA GLY A 653 33.83 -29.11 -15.59
C GLY A 653 33.00 -28.92 -16.87
N ALA A 654 31.69 -28.69 -16.78
CA ALA A 654 30.84 -28.34 -17.93
C ALA A 654 30.88 -26.85 -18.29
N THR A 655 31.36 -25.99 -17.40
CA THR A 655 31.61 -24.56 -17.65
C THR A 655 33.04 -24.35 -18.11
N GLY A 656 33.35 -23.21 -18.74
CA GLY A 656 34.62 -22.89 -19.37
C GLY A 656 35.85 -22.96 -18.46
N PRO A 657 37.03 -22.53 -18.95
CA PRO A 657 38.31 -22.85 -18.33
C PRO A 657 38.34 -22.52 -16.84
N VAL A 658 38.95 -23.41 -16.05
CA VAL A 658 39.20 -23.20 -14.62
C VAL A 658 39.94 -21.88 -14.46
N TRP A 659 39.24 -20.85 -13.96
CA TRP A 659 39.84 -19.56 -13.69
C TRP A 659 40.97 -19.77 -12.70
N LYS A 660 42.19 -19.35 -13.05
CA LYS A 660 43.30 -19.34 -12.10
C LYS A 660 42.86 -18.57 -10.87
N GLU A 661 42.88 -19.22 -9.71
CA GLU A 661 42.60 -18.58 -8.44
C GLU A 661 43.46 -17.32 -8.34
N TRP A 662 42.80 -16.16 -8.22
CA TRP A 662 43.52 -14.90 -8.14
C TRP A 662 44.22 -14.85 -6.79
N SER A 663 45.52 -15.17 -6.79
CA SER A 663 46.36 -15.02 -5.62
C SER A 663 47.03 -13.64 -5.66
N TRP A 664 46.67 -12.77 -4.74
CA TRP A 664 47.42 -11.55 -4.49
C TRP A 664 48.38 -11.78 -3.33
N SER A 665 49.67 -11.75 -3.63
CA SER A 665 50.71 -11.58 -2.62
C SER A 665 51.01 -10.10 -2.50
N GLU A 666 50.86 -9.53 -1.31
CA GLU A 666 51.29 -8.17 -1.03
C GLU A 666 52.78 -8.04 -1.37
N LYS A 667 53.10 -7.29 -2.43
CA LYS A 667 54.48 -6.93 -2.72
C LYS A 667 54.78 -5.70 -1.87
N GLU A 668 55.48 -5.88 -0.75
CA GLU A 668 56.08 -4.74 -0.03
C GLU A 668 57.01 -4.00 -1.00
N ALA A 669 56.51 -2.92 -1.59
CA ALA A 669 57.32 -1.96 -2.30
C ALA A 669 57.90 -0.96 -1.29
N PRO A 670 59.09 -0.37 -1.55
CA PRO A 670 59.58 0.75 -0.78
C PRO A 670 58.50 1.85 -0.72
N LEU A 671 58.27 2.42 0.46
CA LEU A 671 57.31 3.50 0.62
C LEU A 671 57.66 4.63 -0.35
N LYS A 672 56.66 5.05 -1.13
CA LYS A 672 56.80 6.20 -2.02
C LYS A 672 56.81 7.48 -1.17
N LYS A 673 57.52 8.50 -1.66
CA LYS A 673 57.60 9.81 -1.00
C LYS A 673 56.80 10.82 -1.81
N THR A 674 55.96 11.61 -1.14
CA THR A 674 55.26 12.72 -1.78
C THR A 674 56.25 13.78 -2.25
N GLU A 675 55.90 14.59 -3.25
CA GLU A 675 56.73 15.75 -3.68
C GLU A 675 57.08 16.71 -2.52
N LEU A 676 56.21 16.80 -1.51
CA LEU A 676 56.39 17.63 -0.31
C LEU A 676 57.08 16.91 0.85
N TYR A 677 57.62 15.70 0.64
CA TYR A 677 58.19 14.88 1.70
C TYR A 677 59.26 15.62 2.52
N GLU A 678 60.19 16.27 1.82
CA GLU A 678 61.26 17.04 2.46
C GLU A 678 60.72 18.29 3.18
N VAL A 679 59.61 18.87 2.69
CA VAL A 679 58.93 19.99 3.35
C VAL A 679 58.31 19.52 4.66
N HIS A 680 57.57 18.41 4.64
CA HIS A 680 56.96 17.82 5.83
C HIS A 680 58.02 17.45 6.88
N ARG A 681 59.13 16.84 6.48
CA ARG A 681 60.26 16.56 7.38
C ARG A 681 60.84 17.83 8.00
N LYS A 682 61.09 18.87 7.20
CA LYS A 682 61.61 20.16 7.70
C LYS A 682 60.65 20.84 8.68
N MET A 683 59.35 20.67 8.49
CA MET A 683 58.32 21.18 9.39
C MET A 683 58.13 20.33 10.65
N GLY A 684 58.92 19.27 10.86
CA GLY A 684 58.86 18.42 12.05
C GLY A 684 57.77 17.34 12.00
N ALA A 685 57.23 17.03 10.81
CA ALA A 685 56.21 16.00 10.67
C ALA A 685 56.71 14.62 11.09
N LYS A 686 55.93 13.93 11.93
CA LYS A 686 55.97 12.49 12.13
C LYS A 686 55.34 11.81 10.92
N LEU A 687 56.19 11.17 10.13
CA LEU A 687 55.80 10.42 8.94
C LEU A 687 55.52 8.95 9.32
N VAL A 688 54.48 8.36 8.72
CA VAL A 688 54.15 6.94 8.91
C VAL A 688 53.82 6.29 7.55
N PRO A 689 53.99 4.97 7.41
CA PRO A 689 53.49 4.23 6.26
C PRO A 689 51.96 4.30 6.20
N PHE A 690 51.43 4.80 5.08
CA PHE A 690 50.00 4.75 4.79
C PHE A 690 49.78 4.54 3.29
N ALA A 691 49.06 3.47 2.93
CA ALA A 691 48.73 3.11 1.55
C ALA A 691 49.93 3.07 0.58
N GLY A 692 51.10 2.63 1.06
CA GLY A 692 52.33 2.54 0.26
C GLY A 692 53.12 3.85 0.14
N TRP A 693 52.80 4.88 0.93
CA TRP A 693 53.50 6.17 0.97
C TRP A 693 53.98 6.53 2.39
N GLU A 694 55.04 7.34 2.48
CA GLU A 694 55.39 8.05 3.72
C GLU A 694 54.55 9.32 3.84
N MET A 695 53.56 9.32 4.73
CA MET A 695 52.59 10.41 4.90
C MET A 695 52.75 11.11 6.25
N PRO A 696 52.63 12.46 6.32
CA PRO A 696 52.68 13.20 7.57
C PRO A 696 51.38 13.01 8.35
N VAL A 697 51.48 12.54 9.60
CA VAL A 697 50.29 12.32 10.47
C VAL A 697 50.25 13.30 11.64
N ARG A 698 51.37 13.93 11.97
CA ARG A 698 51.43 14.93 13.05
C ARG A 698 52.67 15.81 12.93
N TYR A 699 52.56 17.12 12.96
CA TYR A 699 53.63 18.10 13.02
C TYR A 699 53.93 18.56 14.45
N SER A 700 52.90 18.70 15.29
CA SER A 700 53.08 19.09 16.69
C SER A 700 52.25 18.22 17.65
N SER A 701 51.09 18.68 18.07
CA SER A 701 50.15 17.97 18.95
C SER A 701 48.78 17.85 18.29
N ILE A 702 48.04 16.80 18.66
CA ILE A 702 46.67 16.55 18.17
C ILE A 702 45.78 17.78 18.42
N MET A 703 45.95 18.45 19.56
CA MET A 703 45.14 19.59 19.96
C MET A 703 45.44 20.85 19.12
N GLU A 704 46.71 21.12 18.83
CA GLU A 704 47.10 22.27 18.00
C GLU A 704 46.67 22.09 16.55
N GLU A 705 46.85 20.89 15.99
CA GLU A 705 46.42 20.61 14.63
C GLU A 705 44.89 20.69 14.49
N HIS A 706 44.14 20.15 15.46
CA HIS A 706 42.68 20.25 15.47
C HIS A 706 42.20 21.70 15.39
N ARG A 707 42.84 22.62 16.16
CA ARG A 707 42.53 24.06 16.15
C ARG A 707 42.95 24.79 14.88
N ALA A 708 43.87 24.22 14.10
CA ALA A 708 44.37 24.86 12.87
C ALA A 708 43.52 24.54 11.65
N VAL A 709 42.85 23.37 11.62
CA VAL A 709 42.04 22.91 10.47
C VAL A 709 40.52 22.94 10.70
N ARG A 710 40.08 23.16 11.94
CA ARG A 710 38.68 23.36 12.32
C ARG A 710 38.56 24.64 13.13
#